data_AF-A0A842WMK1-F1
#
_entry.id   AF-A0A842WMK1-F1
#
_cell.length_a   1.000
_cell.length_b   1.000
_cell.length_c   1.000
_cell.angle_alpha   90.00
_cell.angle_beta   90.00
_cell.angle_gamma   90.00
#
_symmetry.space_group_name_H-M   'P 1'
#
loop_
_entity.id
_entity.type
_entity.pdbx_description
1 polymer ?
#
loop_
_entity_poly.entity_id
_entity_poly.type
_entity_poly.pdbx_seq_one_letter_code
_entity_poly.pdbx_strand_id
1 'polypeptide(L)'
;MSGPVVKEIAPKRRRMLDMVMVLGGLKEESAVSLGKVQEEIAQLKNRLSPLIESIESFPAKYFDEFLQSAERMELLEDVEDIGILTQSVSQFDEAISHSDSKVLANFLKLIQNRLQRLQQTTDSETAKDETDISEQLQKIPSLVADVESMVSNLEDIAKAEAVDAEEDLQTIISSLSDIIPNIDKSPDESLSKLQKLGTKTRYGPFLRTVAQLKRGKREGRIDESRFLTLVKKNVLTELYRGIILFILSNMGSKTVVELGELMETPTEDIQYAIVSMIQRGEVEMVGLDHHAPVFSRVLGSVPETTLVLKRIIQQMRAIKKSVKGDDRDLVKSSSEELESLYERLQILGEYDATALSDQMGELRDIVDTCIESAISKQTISDSEDLKLLISAGLEAFARFRLKITLEKGPNLVSGLNVYGEKLDPERYKMIMDSYLDSELERGTLLVLIRELGASSAEDLAKRTGIPQDRVFRHLLRMKKDELLIGAGEEHGYLLYDVPRTPSEAEIALQTVSVIASQLFSAVSELRDLVDELEPRDIGTLANLLETISKARDKLAKVEVKGKIIASNILTEVEDSIKSAVSMTYRTRARIPSTRPKVTLDDLVDVDVPRVLEEYESMMGYAPILGFGTVNWDSSKCLGCKSCEIACPENAIELKPHLQMSKFFEITESQLESLPSTRSLFYKTVRNLAANRSDLDIPLNEESPGFGTVEVDLWLCVACRTCVRRCPGPDEGALDLELKWNLPEVVKQISQKQ
;
A
#
# COMPACT_ATOMS: atom_id res chain seq x y z
N MET A 1 35.94 -7.81 53.01
CA MET A 1 34.53 -8.23 52.85
C MET A 1 33.76 -7.08 52.23
N SER A 2 33.79 -6.99 50.91
CA SER A 2 32.91 -6.14 50.12
C SER A 2 31.55 -6.82 50.04
N GLY A 3 30.48 -6.17 50.51
CA GLY A 3 29.12 -6.69 50.36
C GLY A 3 28.75 -6.84 48.87
N PRO A 4 27.72 -7.65 48.54
CA PRO A 4 27.29 -7.83 47.15
C PRO A 4 26.84 -6.49 46.59
N VAL A 5 27.52 -6.04 45.52
CA VAL A 5 27.14 -4.86 44.76
C VAL A 5 25.78 -5.14 44.13
N VAL A 6 24.75 -4.40 44.55
CA VAL A 6 23.40 -4.50 43.96
C VAL A 6 23.50 -3.98 42.52
N LYS A 7 23.50 -4.87 41.53
CA LYS A 7 23.55 -4.53 40.11
C LYS A 7 22.20 -3.91 39.70
N GLU A 8 22.19 -2.62 39.32
CA GLU A 8 20.99 -1.89 38.89
C GLU A 8 20.56 -2.24 37.45
N ILE A 9 19.24 -2.31 37.19
CA ILE A 9 18.71 -2.57 35.85
C ILE A 9 18.93 -1.37 34.92
N ALA A 10 19.22 -1.64 33.65
CA ALA A 10 19.18 -0.64 32.59
C ALA A 10 17.84 0.16 32.58
N PRO A 11 17.86 1.51 32.54
CA PRO A 11 16.67 2.36 32.63
C PRO A 11 15.57 2.06 31.61
N LYS A 12 15.94 1.60 30.40
CA LYS A 12 15.00 1.23 29.34
C LYS A 12 14.16 0.01 29.72
N ARG A 13 14.79 -1.00 30.33
CA ARG A 13 14.11 -2.22 30.78
C ARG A 13 13.20 -1.94 31.96
N ARG A 14 13.61 -1.05 32.88
CA ARG A 14 12.77 -0.61 34.00
C ARG A 14 11.45 0.03 33.55
N ARG A 15 11.50 0.99 32.60
CA ARG A 15 10.29 1.63 32.06
C ARG A 15 9.35 0.64 31.39
N MET A 16 9.92 -0.33 30.69
CA MET A 16 9.14 -1.34 30.00
C MET A 16 8.48 -2.32 30.98
N LEU A 17 9.19 -2.74 32.02
CA LEU A 17 8.64 -3.56 33.10
C LEU A 17 7.53 -2.81 33.86
N ASP A 18 7.72 -1.52 34.14
CA ASP A 18 6.69 -0.67 34.74
C ASP A 18 5.43 -0.63 33.86
N MET A 19 5.59 -0.54 32.54
CA MET A 19 4.48 -0.58 31.58
C MET A 19 3.74 -1.93 31.61
N VAL A 20 4.47 -3.07 31.65
CA VAL A 20 3.87 -4.41 31.72
C VAL A 20 3.10 -4.61 33.03
N MET A 21 3.66 -4.17 34.16
CA MET A 21 2.99 -4.24 35.47
C MET A 21 1.70 -3.42 35.52
N VAL A 22 1.68 -2.24 34.87
CA VAL A 22 0.49 -1.38 34.77
C VAL A 22 -0.54 -1.98 33.82
N LEU A 23 -0.13 -2.43 32.64
CA LEU A 23 -1.06 -3.02 31.66
C LEU A 23 -1.67 -4.34 32.14
N GLY A 24 -0.90 -5.16 32.87
CA GLY A 24 -1.33 -6.43 33.44
C GLY A 24 -2.16 -6.33 34.72
N GLY A 25 -2.40 -5.12 35.25
CA GLY A 25 -3.21 -4.94 36.47
C GLY A 25 -2.58 -5.50 37.76
N LEU A 26 -1.27 -5.74 37.76
CA LEU A 26 -0.50 -6.32 38.88
C LEU A 26 -0.11 -5.28 39.95
N LYS A 27 -0.44 -4.01 39.72
CA LYS A 27 -0.22 -2.92 40.67
C LYS A 27 -1.54 -2.59 41.35
N GLU A 28 -1.57 -2.54 42.68
CA GLU A 28 -2.77 -2.15 43.43
C GLU A 28 -3.16 -0.70 43.10
N GLU A 29 -4.11 -0.52 42.18
CA GLU A 29 -4.85 0.74 42.08
C GLU A 29 -5.80 0.82 43.28
N SER A 30 -5.81 1.97 43.96
CA SER A 30 -6.69 2.23 45.09
C SER A 30 -8.14 1.94 44.70
N ALA A 31 -8.74 0.93 45.34
CA ALA A 31 -10.10 0.53 45.07
C ALA A 31 -11.06 1.71 45.30
N VAL A 32 -11.56 2.30 44.21
CA VAL A 32 -12.62 3.30 44.28
C VAL A 32 -13.87 2.58 44.79
N SER A 33 -14.47 3.08 45.88
CA SER A 33 -15.69 2.51 46.46
C SER A 33 -16.82 2.48 45.41
N LEU A 34 -17.57 1.37 45.33
CA LEU A 34 -18.70 1.19 44.41
C LEU A 34 -19.72 2.36 44.46
N GLY A 35 -19.91 2.98 45.63
CA GLY A 35 -20.78 4.17 45.77
C GLY A 35 -20.32 5.40 44.98
N LYS A 36 -18.99 5.64 44.87
CA LYS A 36 -18.45 6.72 44.05
C LYS A 36 -18.57 6.43 42.55
N VAL A 37 -18.47 5.15 42.17
CA VAL A 37 -18.67 4.72 40.78
C VAL A 37 -20.13 4.95 40.35
N GLN A 38 -21.10 4.60 41.21
CA GLN A 38 -22.51 4.87 40.96
C GLN A 38 -22.82 6.37 40.91
N GLU A 39 -22.18 7.18 41.76
CA GLU A 39 -22.34 8.63 41.75
C GLU A 39 -21.82 9.27 40.45
N GLU A 40 -20.63 8.86 39.97
CA GLU A 40 -20.07 9.35 38.70
C GLU A 40 -20.93 8.93 37.50
N ILE A 41 -21.49 7.71 37.50
CA ILE A 41 -22.43 7.26 36.44
C ILE A 41 -23.73 8.06 36.48
N ALA A 42 -24.29 8.32 37.66
CA ALA A 42 -25.50 9.15 37.79
C ALA A 42 -25.26 10.59 37.32
N GLN A 43 -24.09 11.16 37.64
CA GLN A 43 -23.69 12.48 37.14
C GLN A 43 -23.51 12.48 35.62
N LEU A 44 -22.93 11.42 35.04
CA LEU A 44 -22.81 11.26 33.59
C LEU A 44 -24.18 11.20 32.92
N LYS A 45 -25.13 10.40 33.44
CA LYS A 45 -26.49 10.28 32.92
C LYS A 45 -27.21 11.65 32.91
N ASN A 46 -27.14 12.39 34.02
CA ASN A 46 -27.75 13.71 34.13
C ASN A 46 -27.16 14.73 33.14
N ARG A 47 -25.87 14.61 32.79
CA ARG A 47 -25.20 15.50 31.84
C ARG A 47 -25.36 15.08 30.38
N LEU A 48 -25.52 13.78 30.12
CA LEU A 48 -25.75 13.25 28.78
C LEU A 48 -27.19 13.45 28.32
N SER A 49 -28.17 13.31 29.21
CA SER A 49 -29.60 13.45 28.90
C SER A 49 -29.95 14.68 28.02
N PRO A 50 -29.50 15.92 28.30
CA PRO A 50 -29.82 17.07 27.45
C PRO A 50 -29.11 17.07 26.08
N LEU A 51 -28.03 16.30 25.91
CA LEU A 51 -27.31 16.20 24.64
C LEU A 51 -27.89 15.11 23.73
N ILE A 52 -28.50 14.09 24.32
CA ILE A 52 -29.01 12.92 23.60
C ILE A 52 -30.14 13.30 22.66
N GLU A 53 -31.04 14.20 23.04
CA GLU A 53 -32.11 14.65 22.14
C GLU A 53 -31.55 15.29 20.84
N SER A 54 -30.45 16.03 20.95
CA SER A 54 -29.75 16.59 19.79
C SER A 54 -29.05 15.51 18.96
N ILE A 55 -28.48 14.48 19.60
CA ILE A 55 -27.78 13.38 18.94
C ILE A 55 -28.78 12.41 18.26
N GLU A 56 -29.94 12.19 18.87
CA GLU A 56 -30.98 11.30 18.34
C GLU A 56 -31.75 11.91 17.18
N SER A 57 -31.98 13.23 17.20
CA SER A 57 -32.68 13.92 16.10
C SER A 57 -31.77 14.19 14.90
N PHE A 58 -30.45 14.09 15.07
CA PHE A 58 -29.45 14.36 14.04
C PHE A 58 -29.60 13.53 12.76
N PRO A 59 -29.67 12.18 12.82
CA PRO A 59 -29.75 11.36 11.61
C PRO A 59 -30.96 11.75 10.76
N ALA A 60 -32.16 11.80 11.36
CA ALA A 60 -33.37 12.16 10.65
C ALA A 60 -33.25 13.53 9.96
N LYS A 61 -32.80 14.57 10.70
CA LYS A 61 -32.62 15.91 10.14
C LYS A 61 -31.60 15.95 8.98
N TYR A 62 -30.49 15.22 9.10
CA TYR A 62 -29.48 15.16 8.04
C TYR A 62 -30.04 14.48 6.79
N PHE A 63 -30.71 13.34 6.94
CA PHE A 63 -31.26 12.59 5.81
C PHE A 63 -32.43 13.32 5.13
N ASP A 64 -33.19 14.14 5.85
CA ASP A 64 -34.21 15.05 5.30
C ASP A 64 -33.59 16.09 4.34
N GLU A 65 -32.52 16.75 4.76
CA GLU A 65 -31.81 17.74 3.94
C GLU A 65 -31.04 17.08 2.79
N PHE A 66 -30.49 15.88 3.03
CA PHE A 66 -29.83 15.07 2.01
C PHE A 66 -30.81 14.66 0.91
N LEU A 67 -31.99 14.15 1.25
CA LEU A 67 -33.01 13.78 0.26
C LEU A 67 -33.39 14.98 -0.61
N GLN A 68 -33.67 16.14 0.01
CA GLN A 68 -33.99 17.36 -0.73
C GLN A 68 -32.87 17.82 -1.66
N SER A 69 -31.61 17.67 -1.21
CA SER A 69 -30.44 18.02 -2.01
C SER A 69 -30.24 17.02 -3.16
N ALA A 70 -30.38 15.72 -2.89
CA ALA A 70 -30.27 14.65 -3.86
C ALA A 70 -31.34 14.76 -4.96
N GLU A 71 -32.58 15.09 -4.62
CA GLU A 71 -33.66 15.34 -5.59
C GLU A 71 -33.39 16.60 -6.42
N ARG A 72 -33.00 17.73 -5.80
CA ARG A 72 -32.70 18.98 -6.52
C ARG A 72 -31.50 18.87 -7.46
N MET A 73 -30.53 18.05 -7.11
CA MET A 73 -29.28 17.88 -7.87
C MET A 73 -29.34 16.70 -8.83
N GLU A 74 -30.47 15.98 -8.90
CA GLU A 74 -30.65 14.77 -9.72
C GLU A 74 -29.57 13.71 -9.46
N LEU A 75 -29.13 13.57 -8.19
CA LEU A 75 -27.98 12.74 -7.81
C LEU A 75 -28.08 11.29 -8.31
N LEU A 76 -29.29 10.72 -8.34
CA LEU A 76 -29.52 9.36 -8.78
C LEU A 76 -29.43 9.18 -10.31
N GLU A 77 -29.60 10.26 -11.09
CA GLU A 77 -29.44 10.20 -12.54
C GLU A 77 -27.96 10.08 -12.95
N ASP A 78 -27.06 10.63 -12.11
CA ASP A 78 -25.59 10.56 -12.26
C ASP A 78 -24.98 9.23 -11.73
N VAL A 79 -25.83 8.29 -11.26
CA VAL A 79 -25.44 6.95 -10.85
C VAL A 79 -25.81 5.95 -11.94
N GLU A 80 -24.79 5.32 -12.51
CA GLU A 80 -24.92 4.34 -13.59
C GLU A 80 -24.69 2.90 -13.10
N ASP A 81 -23.97 2.73 -11.99
CA ASP A 81 -23.60 1.43 -11.46
C ASP A 81 -24.77 0.71 -10.75
N ILE A 82 -25.22 -0.40 -11.34
CA ILE A 82 -26.28 -1.25 -10.77
C ILE A 82 -25.83 -1.91 -9.47
N GLY A 83 -24.55 -2.26 -9.32
CA GLY A 83 -23.99 -2.86 -8.11
C GLY A 83 -24.03 -1.90 -6.92
N ILE A 84 -23.61 -0.64 -7.14
CA ILE A 84 -23.68 0.41 -6.11
C ILE A 84 -25.13 0.68 -5.71
N LEU A 85 -26.05 0.75 -6.66
CA LEU A 85 -27.48 0.91 -6.37
C LEU A 85 -28.02 -0.27 -5.56
N THR A 86 -27.69 -1.51 -5.95
CA THR A 86 -28.14 -2.74 -5.25
C THR A 86 -27.61 -2.80 -3.83
N GLN A 87 -26.31 -2.51 -3.63
CA GLN A 87 -25.71 -2.44 -2.30
C GLN A 87 -26.35 -1.33 -1.46
N SER A 88 -26.60 -0.16 -2.06
CA SER A 88 -27.23 0.97 -1.37
C SER A 88 -28.65 0.63 -0.93
N VAL A 89 -29.44 -0.09 -1.74
CA VAL A 89 -30.78 -0.59 -1.35
C VAL A 89 -30.68 -1.46 -0.11
N SER A 90 -29.78 -2.45 -0.09
CA SER A 90 -29.58 -3.34 1.06
C SER A 90 -29.22 -2.58 2.34
N GLN A 91 -28.29 -1.62 2.25
CA GLN A 91 -27.86 -0.80 3.38
C GLN A 91 -28.96 0.14 3.90
N PHE A 92 -29.76 0.71 3.01
CA PHE A 92 -30.90 1.53 3.41
C PHE A 92 -32.06 0.70 3.99
N ASP A 93 -32.30 -0.51 3.49
CA ASP A 93 -33.26 -1.45 4.08
C ASP A 93 -32.85 -1.83 5.52
N GLU A 94 -31.57 -2.10 5.75
CA GLU A 94 -31.03 -2.34 7.09
C GLU A 94 -31.23 -1.10 8.00
N ALA A 95 -30.93 0.11 7.50
CA ALA A 95 -31.13 1.35 8.25
C ALA A 95 -32.61 1.61 8.61
N ILE A 96 -33.54 1.24 7.73
CA ILE A 96 -35.00 1.33 7.98
C ILE A 96 -35.42 0.31 9.05
N SER A 97 -34.80 -0.87 9.11
CA SER A 97 -35.11 -1.85 10.16
C SER A 97 -34.82 -1.33 11.59
N HIS A 98 -33.91 -0.36 11.70
CA HIS A 98 -33.55 0.30 12.95
C HIS A 98 -34.23 1.66 13.16
N SER A 99 -35.06 2.14 12.22
CA SER A 99 -35.72 3.44 12.32
C SER A 99 -37.02 3.57 11.54
N ASP A 100 -38.05 4.16 12.15
CA ASP A 100 -39.31 4.50 11.47
C ASP A 100 -39.20 5.75 10.56
N SER A 101 -38.02 6.01 9.99
CA SER A 101 -37.77 7.20 9.18
C SER A 101 -38.47 7.11 7.83
N LYS A 102 -39.56 7.88 7.68
CA LYS A 102 -40.28 8.01 6.40
C LYS A 102 -39.40 8.52 5.26
N VAL A 103 -38.37 9.28 5.58
CA VAL A 103 -37.46 9.86 4.59
C VAL A 103 -36.50 8.84 4.01
N LEU A 104 -35.95 7.93 4.83
CA LEU A 104 -35.16 6.81 4.32
C LEU A 104 -36.03 5.90 3.43
N ALA A 105 -37.26 5.62 3.85
CA ALA A 105 -38.18 4.80 3.07
C ALA A 105 -38.53 5.45 1.72
N ASN A 106 -38.64 6.78 1.65
CA ASN A 106 -38.84 7.51 0.41
C ASN A 106 -37.57 7.47 -0.47
N PHE A 107 -36.39 7.66 0.11
CA PHE A 107 -35.14 7.62 -0.63
C PHE A 107 -34.85 6.23 -1.20
N LEU A 108 -35.10 5.18 -0.42
CA LEU A 108 -35.01 3.79 -0.86
C LEU A 108 -35.92 3.53 -2.09
N LYS A 109 -37.16 4.04 -2.09
CA LYS A 109 -38.04 3.95 -3.27
C LYS A 109 -37.47 4.64 -4.50
N LEU A 110 -36.80 5.79 -4.34
CA LEU A 110 -36.16 6.48 -5.46
C LEU A 110 -34.99 5.67 -6.03
N ILE A 111 -34.15 5.09 -5.16
CA ILE A 111 -33.05 4.21 -5.58
C ILE A 111 -33.61 2.97 -6.29
N GLN A 112 -34.64 2.33 -5.74
CA GLN A 112 -35.31 1.16 -6.34
C GLN A 112 -35.92 1.51 -7.72
N ASN A 113 -36.54 2.68 -7.86
CA ASN A 113 -37.08 3.13 -9.14
C ASN A 113 -35.97 3.37 -10.17
N ARG A 114 -34.83 3.96 -9.77
CA ARG A 114 -33.67 4.16 -10.66
C ARG A 114 -33.05 2.83 -11.07
N LEU A 115 -32.87 1.91 -10.13
CA LEU A 115 -32.39 0.55 -10.39
C LEU A 115 -33.32 -0.19 -11.35
N GLN A 116 -34.64 -0.09 -11.17
CA GLN A 116 -35.62 -0.66 -12.10
C GLN A 116 -35.56 -0.02 -13.49
N ARG A 117 -35.38 1.31 -13.58
CA ARG A 117 -35.18 1.98 -14.88
C ARG A 117 -33.96 1.43 -15.59
N LEU A 118 -32.79 1.41 -14.93
CA LEU A 118 -31.55 0.91 -15.53
C LEU A 118 -31.65 -0.56 -15.96
N GLN A 119 -32.35 -1.39 -15.18
CA GLN A 119 -32.63 -2.79 -15.53
C GLN A 119 -33.65 -2.95 -16.68
N GLN A 120 -34.51 -1.97 -16.92
CA GLN A 120 -35.47 -1.97 -18.03
C GLN A 120 -34.89 -1.37 -19.32
N THR A 121 -33.96 -0.41 -19.23
CA THR A 121 -33.29 0.18 -20.40
C THR A 121 -32.47 -0.85 -21.17
N THR A 122 -31.95 -1.89 -20.49
CA THR A 122 -31.27 -3.02 -21.13
C THR A 122 -32.16 -3.87 -22.05
N ASP A 123 -33.48 -3.86 -21.86
CA ASP A 123 -34.42 -4.63 -22.69
C ASP A 123 -35.09 -3.79 -23.81
N SER A 124 -34.96 -2.46 -23.80
CA SER A 124 -35.75 -1.57 -24.69
C SER A 124 -34.95 -0.68 -25.66
N GLU A 125 -33.62 -0.73 -25.71
CA GLU A 125 -32.81 0.03 -26.68
C GLU A 125 -32.67 -0.67 -28.05
N THR A 126 -33.80 -1.05 -28.68
CA THR A 126 -33.84 -1.47 -30.10
C THR A 126 -34.52 -0.45 -31.02
N ALA A 127 -34.72 0.79 -30.58
CA ALA A 127 -35.23 1.86 -31.45
C ALA A 127 -34.71 3.24 -31.02
N LYS A 128 -33.46 3.56 -31.36
CA LYS A 128 -33.01 4.96 -31.50
C LYS A 128 -32.81 5.23 -33.00
N ASP A 129 -33.29 6.40 -33.42
CA ASP A 129 -33.38 6.86 -34.81
C ASP A 129 -32.07 6.67 -35.60
N GLU A 130 -32.19 6.31 -36.88
CA GLU A 130 -31.06 6.26 -37.83
C GLU A 130 -30.37 7.63 -37.90
N THR A 131 -29.30 7.81 -37.11
CA THR A 131 -28.40 8.95 -37.27
C THR A 131 -27.58 8.78 -38.54
N ASP A 132 -27.59 9.81 -39.40
CA ASP A 132 -26.84 9.82 -40.64
C ASP A 132 -25.34 9.96 -40.37
N ILE A 133 -24.59 8.89 -40.60
CA ILE A 133 -23.14 8.79 -40.40
C ILE A 133 -22.41 9.88 -41.19
N SER A 134 -22.90 10.20 -42.40
CA SER A 134 -22.25 11.19 -43.27
C SER A 134 -22.33 12.61 -42.71
N GLU A 135 -23.43 12.97 -42.03
CA GLU A 135 -23.60 14.30 -41.41
C GLU A 135 -22.66 14.51 -40.22
N GLN A 136 -22.44 13.45 -39.42
CA GLN A 136 -21.55 13.51 -38.26
C GLN A 136 -20.07 13.53 -38.67
N LEU A 137 -19.69 12.75 -39.68
CA LEU A 137 -18.32 12.72 -40.19
C LEU A 137 -17.85 14.07 -40.74
N GLN A 138 -18.75 14.88 -41.30
CA GLN A 138 -18.40 16.21 -41.82
C GLN A 138 -17.95 17.22 -40.76
N LYS A 139 -18.22 16.97 -39.47
CA LYS A 139 -17.82 17.85 -38.35
C LYS A 139 -16.39 17.55 -37.85
N ILE A 140 -15.84 16.38 -38.18
CA ILE A 140 -14.52 15.96 -37.72
C ILE A 140 -13.41 16.90 -38.21
N PRO A 141 -13.34 17.32 -39.49
CA PRO A 141 -12.23 18.15 -39.97
C PRO A 141 -12.12 19.50 -39.26
N SER A 142 -13.23 20.15 -38.91
CA SER A 142 -13.19 21.40 -38.14
C SER A 142 -12.64 21.20 -36.74
N LEU A 143 -13.03 20.11 -36.08
CA LEU A 143 -12.53 19.79 -34.74
C LEU A 143 -11.05 19.40 -34.76
N VAL A 144 -10.59 18.70 -35.80
CA VAL A 144 -9.16 18.41 -35.99
C VAL A 144 -8.34 19.70 -36.12
N ALA A 145 -8.84 20.68 -36.88
CA ALA A 145 -8.19 21.98 -37.02
C ALA A 145 -8.14 22.76 -35.69
N ASP A 146 -9.22 22.70 -34.89
CA ASP A 146 -9.25 23.34 -33.57
C ASP A 146 -8.26 22.68 -32.59
N VAL A 147 -8.20 21.34 -32.56
CA VAL A 147 -7.20 20.60 -31.79
C VAL A 147 -5.79 20.96 -32.24
N GLU A 148 -5.53 21.06 -33.54
CA GLU A 148 -4.22 21.46 -34.08
C GLU A 148 -3.79 22.85 -33.60
N SER A 149 -4.71 23.82 -33.60
CA SER A 149 -4.44 25.16 -33.08
C SER A 149 -4.10 25.13 -31.59
N MET A 150 -4.81 24.32 -30.80
CA MET A 150 -4.56 24.20 -29.36
C MET A 150 -3.24 23.50 -29.04
N VAL A 151 -2.92 22.41 -29.75
CA VAL A 151 -1.62 21.73 -29.62
C VAL A 151 -0.48 22.70 -29.94
N SER A 152 -0.63 23.53 -30.98
CA SER A 152 0.37 24.53 -31.34
C SER A 152 0.56 25.60 -30.25
N ASN A 153 -0.53 26.04 -29.60
CA ASN A 153 -0.45 26.95 -28.45
C ASN A 153 0.27 26.30 -27.25
N LEU A 154 0.03 25.02 -26.97
CA LEU A 154 0.71 24.29 -25.91
C LEU A 154 2.21 24.16 -26.20
N GLU A 155 2.60 23.91 -27.46
CA GLU A 155 4.00 23.91 -27.88
C GLU A 155 4.66 25.28 -27.66
N ASP A 156 3.95 26.37 -27.91
CA ASP A 156 4.49 27.72 -27.72
C ASP A 156 4.62 28.10 -26.24
N ILE A 157 3.70 27.65 -25.38
CA ILE A 157 3.83 27.78 -23.91
C ILE A 157 5.04 26.98 -23.43
N ALA A 158 5.17 25.72 -23.85
CA ALA A 158 6.29 24.87 -23.47
C ALA A 158 7.65 25.45 -23.94
N LYS A 159 7.71 26.06 -25.13
CA LYS A 159 8.90 26.78 -25.60
C LYS A 159 9.22 27.99 -24.74
N ALA A 160 8.21 28.76 -24.31
CA ALA A 160 8.43 29.93 -23.45
C ALA A 160 8.96 29.51 -22.07
N GLU A 161 8.38 28.47 -21.46
CA GLU A 161 8.85 27.91 -20.18
C GLU A 161 10.27 27.33 -20.29
N ALA A 162 10.60 26.70 -21.43
CA ALA A 162 11.95 26.17 -21.68
C ALA A 162 13.01 27.28 -21.73
N VAL A 163 12.68 28.47 -22.22
CA VAL A 163 13.61 29.63 -22.26
C VAL A 163 13.93 30.11 -20.84
N ASP A 164 12.92 30.27 -19.99
CA ASP A 164 13.11 30.67 -18.59
C ASP A 164 13.90 29.60 -17.82
N ALA A 165 13.62 28.31 -18.08
CA ALA A 165 14.34 27.20 -17.48
C ALA A 165 15.81 27.11 -17.94
N GLU A 166 16.13 27.55 -19.15
CA GLU A 166 17.50 27.59 -19.67
C GLU A 166 18.36 28.61 -18.91
N GLU A 167 17.82 29.78 -18.56
CA GLU A 167 18.51 30.79 -17.74
C GLU A 167 18.83 30.24 -16.33
N ASP A 168 17.85 29.56 -15.72
CA ASP A 168 18.01 28.90 -14.43
C ASP A 168 19.05 27.77 -14.51
N LEU A 169 19.05 27.00 -15.60
CA LEU A 169 20.02 25.93 -15.85
C LEU A 169 21.44 26.50 -15.99
N GLN A 170 21.65 27.57 -16.75
CA GLN A 170 22.94 28.23 -16.88
C GLN A 170 23.46 28.74 -15.52
N THR A 171 22.56 29.24 -14.67
CA THR A 171 22.91 29.64 -13.29
C THR A 171 23.33 28.44 -12.43
N ILE A 172 22.70 27.27 -12.65
CA ILE A 172 23.06 26.03 -11.95
C ILE A 172 24.43 25.53 -12.41
N ILE A 173 24.69 25.53 -13.73
CA ILE A 173 25.93 25.02 -14.33
C ILE A 173 27.13 25.90 -13.98
N SER A 174 27.00 27.22 -14.08
CA SER A 174 28.05 28.17 -13.65
C SER A 174 28.41 28.00 -12.18
N SER A 175 27.41 27.79 -11.32
CA SER A 175 27.67 27.49 -9.91
C SER A 175 28.36 26.13 -9.72
N LEU A 176 28.03 25.13 -10.55
CA LEU A 176 28.61 23.79 -10.47
C LEU A 176 30.07 23.77 -10.92
N SER A 177 30.40 24.48 -12.00
CA SER A 177 31.77 24.58 -12.53
C SER A 177 32.72 25.28 -11.56
N ASP A 178 32.22 26.21 -10.72
CA ASP A 178 32.98 26.81 -9.62
C ASP A 178 33.21 25.84 -8.43
N ILE A 179 32.29 24.90 -8.19
CA ILE A 179 32.34 24.01 -7.03
C ILE A 179 33.21 22.78 -7.29
N ILE A 180 33.09 22.14 -8.45
CA ILE A 180 33.76 20.86 -8.76
C ILE A 180 35.29 20.92 -8.53
N PRO A 181 36.04 21.95 -9.01
CA PRO A 181 37.49 22.02 -8.83
C PRO A 181 37.93 22.16 -7.36
N ASN A 182 37.02 22.58 -6.47
CA ASN A 182 37.30 22.82 -5.07
C ASN A 182 36.97 21.61 -4.17
N ILE A 183 36.31 20.57 -4.69
CA ILE A 183 35.94 19.37 -3.91
C ILE A 183 37.18 18.70 -3.28
N ASP A 184 38.27 18.61 -4.03
CA ASP A 184 39.51 17.99 -3.55
C ASP A 184 40.26 18.85 -2.51
N LYS A 185 39.98 20.17 -2.47
CA LYS A 185 40.64 21.13 -1.55
C LYS A 185 39.83 21.35 -0.26
N SER A 186 38.52 21.50 -0.36
CA SER A 186 37.61 21.76 0.76
C SER A 186 36.28 21.00 0.60
N PRO A 187 36.25 19.69 0.92
CA PRO A 187 35.07 18.85 0.66
C PRO A 187 33.84 19.25 1.49
N ASP A 188 34.00 19.76 2.73
CA ASP A 188 32.88 20.23 3.57
C ASP A 188 32.21 21.50 3.03
N GLU A 189 33.04 22.44 2.57
CA GLU A 189 32.56 23.69 1.99
C GLU A 189 31.87 23.42 0.65
N SER A 190 32.49 22.57 -0.17
CA SER A 190 31.94 22.12 -1.44
C SER A 190 30.62 21.40 -1.26
N LEU A 191 30.51 20.46 -0.29
CA LEU A 191 29.25 19.78 0.02
C LEU A 191 28.14 20.75 0.46
N SER A 192 28.50 21.81 1.19
CA SER A 192 27.54 22.84 1.62
C SER A 192 27.09 23.75 0.47
N LYS A 193 27.97 24.04 -0.49
CA LYS A 193 27.62 24.74 -1.74
C LYS A 193 26.76 23.86 -2.65
N LEU A 194 27.10 22.58 -2.82
CA LEU A 194 26.29 21.60 -3.55
C LEU A 194 24.88 21.48 -2.95
N GLN A 195 24.75 21.50 -1.62
CA GLN A 195 23.43 21.47 -0.96
C GLN A 195 22.54 22.65 -1.37
N LYS A 196 23.11 23.87 -1.43
CA LYS A 196 22.40 25.08 -1.87
C LYS A 196 22.03 25.02 -3.36
N LEU A 197 22.87 24.36 -4.16
CA LEU A 197 22.60 24.16 -5.57
C LEU A 197 21.45 23.16 -5.77
N GLY A 198 21.48 22.03 -5.08
CA GLY A 198 20.45 21.00 -5.24
C GLY A 198 19.05 21.41 -4.75
N THR A 199 18.93 22.43 -3.88
CA THR A 199 17.60 23.01 -3.58
C THR A 199 16.95 23.65 -4.80
N LYS A 200 17.72 24.13 -5.79
CA LYS A 200 17.18 24.66 -7.06
C LYS A 200 16.59 23.55 -7.93
N THR A 201 17.22 22.38 -7.95
CA THR A 201 16.72 21.19 -8.69
C THR A 201 15.51 20.51 -8.04
N ARG A 202 15.17 20.86 -6.78
CA ARG A 202 14.12 20.23 -5.96
C ARG A 202 14.18 18.69 -5.87
N TYR A 203 15.32 18.07 -6.15
CA TYR A 203 15.47 16.62 -6.18
C TYR A 203 15.70 16.05 -4.77
N GLY A 204 14.66 15.42 -4.22
CA GLY A 204 14.64 14.89 -2.84
C GLY A 204 15.72 13.83 -2.50
N PRO A 205 16.03 12.85 -3.39
CA PRO A 205 17.10 11.87 -3.16
C PRO A 205 18.48 12.51 -2.96
N PHE A 206 18.81 13.56 -3.72
CA PHE A 206 20.04 14.32 -3.53
C PHE A 206 20.10 14.97 -2.13
N LEU A 207 19.04 15.67 -1.72
CA LEU A 207 18.99 16.34 -0.41
C LEU A 207 19.14 15.35 0.76
N ARG A 208 18.51 14.17 0.64
CA ARG A 208 18.66 13.07 1.61
C ARG A 208 20.10 12.55 1.67
N THR A 209 20.73 12.34 0.52
CA THR A 209 22.12 11.87 0.42
C THR A 209 23.09 12.84 1.09
N VAL A 210 22.94 14.14 0.83
CA VAL A 210 23.75 15.19 1.47
C VAL A 210 23.56 15.20 3.00
N ALA A 211 22.32 15.09 3.47
CA ALA A 211 22.01 15.07 4.91
C ALA A 211 22.62 13.85 5.62
N GLN A 212 22.52 12.67 5.00
CA GLN A 212 23.11 11.43 5.51
C GLN A 212 24.64 11.52 5.58
N LEU A 213 25.27 12.10 4.55
CA LEU A 213 26.73 12.23 4.51
C LEU A 213 27.24 13.21 5.59
N LYS A 214 26.59 14.37 5.76
CA LYS A 214 26.90 15.33 6.84
C LYS A 214 26.75 14.71 8.23
N ARG A 215 25.71 13.90 8.43
CA ARG A 215 25.46 13.19 9.69
C ARG A 215 26.52 12.11 9.94
N GLY A 216 26.83 11.29 8.94
CA GLY A 216 27.84 10.25 9.02
C GLY A 216 29.23 10.77 9.37
N LYS A 217 29.63 11.91 8.78
CA LYS A 217 30.88 12.60 9.13
C LYS A 217 30.86 13.16 10.55
N ARG A 218 29.79 13.86 10.95
CA ARG A 218 29.65 14.44 12.30
C ARG A 218 29.73 13.40 13.41
N GLU A 219 29.18 12.22 13.15
CA GLU A 219 29.17 11.10 14.10
C GLU A 219 30.44 10.24 14.03
N GLY A 220 31.43 10.61 13.20
CA GLY A 220 32.69 9.87 13.06
C GLY A 220 32.56 8.50 12.40
N ARG A 221 31.44 8.22 11.72
CA ARG A 221 31.18 6.94 11.03
C ARG A 221 31.85 6.85 9.66
N ILE A 222 32.29 7.99 9.12
CA ILE A 222 32.91 8.11 7.79
C ILE A 222 34.24 8.85 7.97
N ASP A 223 35.34 8.22 7.58
CA ASP A 223 36.66 8.85 7.56
C ASP A 223 36.81 9.87 6.41
N GLU A 224 37.85 10.71 6.48
CA GLU A 224 38.04 11.84 5.55
C GLU A 224 38.24 11.38 4.09
N SER A 225 38.91 10.24 3.88
CA SER A 225 39.19 9.70 2.55
C SER A 225 37.92 9.15 1.88
N ARG A 226 37.08 8.46 2.67
CA ARG A 226 35.79 7.95 2.27
C ARG A 226 34.79 9.08 2.06
N PHE A 227 34.82 10.11 2.90
CA PHE A 227 33.99 11.30 2.75
C PHE A 227 34.27 12.00 1.42
N LEU A 228 35.54 12.27 1.10
CA LEU A 228 35.93 12.87 -0.18
C LEU A 228 35.42 12.04 -1.38
N THR A 229 35.59 10.72 -1.33
CA THR A 229 35.13 9.81 -2.40
C THR A 229 33.61 9.88 -2.57
N LEU A 230 32.85 9.91 -1.48
CA LEU A 230 31.39 9.97 -1.50
C LEU A 230 30.87 11.32 -2.01
N VAL A 231 31.55 12.43 -1.68
CA VAL A 231 31.22 13.75 -2.24
C VAL A 231 31.50 13.77 -3.76
N LYS A 232 32.68 13.30 -4.17
CA LYS A 232 33.13 13.38 -5.57
C LYS A 232 32.39 12.43 -6.51
N LYS A 233 31.93 11.27 -6.03
CA LYS A 233 31.19 10.30 -6.86
C LYS A 233 29.71 10.36 -6.57
N ASN A 234 29.29 9.92 -5.38
CA ASN A 234 27.87 9.70 -5.10
C ASN A 234 27.06 11.00 -5.09
N VAL A 235 27.54 12.05 -4.41
CA VAL A 235 26.80 13.31 -4.32
C VAL A 235 26.72 14.02 -5.67
N LEU A 236 27.81 14.03 -6.45
CA LEU A 236 27.80 14.58 -7.81
C LEU A 236 26.88 13.79 -8.74
N THR A 237 26.89 12.45 -8.71
CA THR A 237 25.96 11.66 -9.50
C THR A 237 24.50 11.93 -9.13
N GLU A 238 24.16 12.02 -7.84
CA GLU A 238 22.79 12.38 -7.42
C GLU A 238 22.40 13.81 -7.84
N LEU A 239 23.35 14.74 -7.88
CA LEU A 239 23.10 16.09 -8.38
C LEU A 239 22.86 16.09 -9.89
N TYR A 240 23.66 15.35 -10.67
CA TYR A 240 23.44 15.19 -12.11
C TYR A 240 22.06 14.61 -12.41
N ARG A 241 21.57 13.64 -11.63
CA ARG A 241 20.18 13.16 -11.75
C ARG A 241 19.15 14.25 -11.49
N GLY A 242 19.37 15.08 -10.47
CA GLY A 242 18.52 16.23 -10.18
C GLY A 242 18.49 17.24 -11.33
N ILE A 243 19.64 17.52 -11.95
CA ILE A 243 19.74 18.42 -13.11
C ILE A 243 19.09 17.79 -14.35
N ILE A 244 19.31 16.51 -14.62
CA ILE A 244 18.66 15.78 -15.72
C ILE A 244 17.14 15.82 -15.54
N LEU A 245 16.61 15.55 -14.34
CA LEU A 245 15.17 15.66 -14.09
C LEU A 245 14.65 17.09 -14.25
N PHE A 246 15.44 18.09 -13.85
CA PHE A 246 15.08 19.49 -14.07
C PHE A 246 14.99 19.80 -15.56
N ILE A 247 15.96 19.37 -16.38
CA ILE A 247 15.94 19.56 -17.83
C ILE A 247 14.74 18.83 -18.43
N LEU A 248 14.54 17.55 -18.10
CA LEU A 248 13.45 16.76 -18.65
C LEU A 248 12.06 17.27 -18.23
N SER A 249 11.95 17.92 -17.07
CA SER A 249 10.66 18.45 -16.58
C SER A 249 10.32 19.82 -17.16
N ASN A 250 11.31 20.66 -17.50
CA ASN A 250 11.06 22.03 -17.95
C ASN A 250 11.43 22.30 -19.42
N MET A 251 12.25 21.43 -20.02
CA MET A 251 12.76 21.58 -21.39
C MET A 251 12.39 20.38 -22.29
N GLY A 252 11.54 19.47 -21.78
CA GLY A 252 11.03 18.30 -22.49
C GLY A 252 12.05 17.19 -22.71
N SER A 253 11.68 16.21 -23.53
CA SER A 253 12.51 15.03 -23.80
C SER A 253 13.83 15.39 -24.49
N LYS A 254 14.91 14.70 -24.11
CA LYS A 254 16.28 14.95 -24.61
C LYS A 254 17.07 13.66 -24.77
N THR A 255 18.02 13.67 -25.69
CA THR A 255 19.04 12.62 -25.85
C THR A 255 20.19 12.81 -24.84
N VAL A 256 21.02 11.79 -24.64
CA VAL A 256 22.24 11.89 -23.82
C VAL A 256 23.19 12.97 -24.34
N VAL A 257 23.25 13.16 -25.66
CA VAL A 257 24.14 14.16 -26.30
C VAL A 257 23.66 15.56 -25.98
N GLU A 258 22.38 15.84 -26.20
CA GLU A 258 21.78 17.14 -25.89
C GLU A 258 21.85 17.46 -24.39
N LEU A 259 21.64 16.47 -23.52
CA LEU A 259 21.83 16.65 -22.07
C LEU A 259 23.28 16.95 -21.72
N GLY A 260 24.24 16.32 -22.38
CA GLY A 260 25.67 16.60 -22.19
C GLY A 260 26.05 18.01 -22.62
N GLU A 261 25.52 18.48 -23.75
CA GLU A 261 25.70 19.85 -24.23
C GLU A 261 25.06 20.86 -23.28
N LEU A 262 23.80 20.64 -22.90
CA LEU A 262 23.06 21.52 -21.99
C LEU A 262 23.70 21.60 -20.62
N MET A 263 24.27 20.50 -20.10
CA MET A 263 24.90 20.44 -18.77
C MET A 263 26.40 20.77 -18.76
N GLU A 264 27.00 21.04 -19.93
CA GLU A 264 28.47 21.16 -20.10
C GLU A 264 29.24 19.99 -19.45
N THR A 265 28.67 18.78 -19.52
CA THR A 265 29.16 17.59 -18.80
C THR A 265 29.44 16.46 -19.78
N PRO A 266 30.51 15.66 -19.59
CA PRO A 266 30.80 14.54 -20.48
C PRO A 266 29.63 13.57 -20.60
N THR A 267 29.35 13.12 -21.83
CA THR A 267 28.24 12.19 -22.11
C THR A 267 28.34 10.87 -21.36
N GLU A 268 29.54 10.43 -20.97
CA GLU A 268 29.77 9.24 -20.13
C GLU A 268 29.13 9.38 -18.74
N ASP A 269 29.29 10.55 -18.09
CA ASP A 269 28.74 10.81 -16.77
C ASP A 269 27.21 10.95 -16.82
N ILE A 270 26.69 11.59 -17.88
CA ILE A 270 25.25 11.68 -18.16
C ILE A 270 24.67 10.29 -18.42
N GLN A 271 25.33 9.47 -19.24
CA GLN A 271 24.90 8.10 -19.51
C GLN A 271 24.87 7.25 -18.24
N TYR A 272 25.89 7.35 -17.38
CA TYR A 272 25.92 6.66 -16.10
C TYR A 272 24.78 7.10 -15.18
N ALA A 273 24.48 8.41 -15.13
CA ALA A 273 23.35 8.94 -14.38
C ALA A 273 22.02 8.39 -14.91
N ILE A 274 21.79 8.43 -16.23
CA ILE A 274 20.57 7.94 -16.88
C ILE A 274 20.36 6.45 -16.67
N VAL A 275 21.38 5.61 -16.84
CA VAL A 275 21.24 4.16 -16.61
C VAL A 275 20.75 3.88 -15.19
N SER A 276 21.29 4.60 -14.21
CA SER A 276 20.82 4.45 -12.84
C SER A 276 19.44 5.06 -12.59
N MET A 277 19.03 6.09 -13.34
CA MET A 277 17.68 6.66 -13.26
C MET A 277 16.63 5.69 -13.84
N ILE A 278 16.96 4.99 -14.93
CA ILE A 278 16.12 3.93 -15.49
C ILE A 278 15.92 2.80 -14.48
N GLN A 279 17.00 2.36 -13.82
CA GLN A 279 16.92 1.34 -12.76
C GLN A 279 16.05 1.77 -11.57
N ARG A 280 15.91 3.08 -11.33
CA ARG A 280 15.07 3.66 -10.29
C ARG A 280 13.65 3.99 -10.75
N GLY A 281 13.35 3.78 -12.04
CA GLY A 281 12.07 4.17 -12.62
C GLY A 281 11.83 5.69 -12.64
N GLU A 282 12.90 6.49 -12.74
CA GLU A 282 12.80 7.97 -12.78
C GLU A 282 12.73 8.51 -14.21
N VAL A 283 13.30 7.80 -15.18
CA VAL A 283 13.43 8.19 -16.60
C VAL A 283 13.21 6.96 -17.49
N GLU A 284 12.51 7.14 -18.61
CA GLU A 284 12.23 6.12 -19.61
C GLU A 284 12.69 6.55 -21.01
N MET A 285 12.88 5.56 -21.87
CA MET A 285 13.19 5.79 -23.28
C MET A 285 11.87 5.87 -24.06
N VAL A 286 11.57 7.04 -24.61
CA VAL A 286 10.29 7.30 -25.31
C VAL A 286 10.39 7.05 -26.81
N GLY A 287 11.60 7.16 -27.38
CA GLY A 287 11.81 6.95 -28.81
C GLY A 287 13.28 6.97 -29.22
N LEU A 288 13.48 7.01 -30.53
CA LEU A 288 14.79 7.22 -31.16
C LEU A 288 14.72 8.49 -31.98
N ASP A 289 15.64 9.42 -31.73
CA ASP A 289 15.94 10.49 -32.68
C ASP A 289 17.13 10.02 -33.54
N HIS A 290 16.83 9.68 -34.78
CA HIS A 290 17.75 9.02 -35.72
C HIS A 290 18.29 7.67 -35.17
N HIS A 291 19.40 7.70 -34.42
CA HIS A 291 20.04 6.55 -33.80
C HIS A 291 20.32 6.75 -32.29
N ALA A 292 19.92 7.89 -31.73
CA ALA A 292 20.12 8.21 -30.34
C ALA A 292 18.83 7.95 -29.53
N PRO A 293 18.89 7.24 -28.40
CA PRO A 293 17.75 7.12 -27.49
C PRO A 293 17.34 8.48 -26.94
N VAL A 294 16.04 8.79 -27.06
CA VAL A 294 15.42 9.98 -26.48
C VAL A 294 14.83 9.58 -25.13
N PHE A 295 15.22 10.32 -24.10
CA PHE A 295 14.80 10.08 -22.73
C PHE A 295 13.77 11.12 -22.30
N SER A 296 12.75 10.65 -21.59
CA SER A 296 11.80 11.50 -20.88
C SER A 296 11.67 11.02 -19.44
N ARG A 297 11.14 11.87 -18.57
CA ARG A 297 10.83 11.49 -17.19
C ARG A 297 9.77 10.37 -17.19
N VAL A 298 9.91 9.37 -16.31
CA VAL A 298 8.84 8.40 -16.06
C VAL A 298 7.70 9.15 -15.39
N LEU A 299 6.62 9.36 -16.14
CA LEU A 299 5.41 10.00 -15.66
C LEU A 299 4.54 8.99 -14.91
N GLY A 300 3.82 9.47 -13.89
CA GLY A 300 2.76 8.72 -13.23
C GLY A 300 1.51 8.53 -14.10
N SER A 301 1.36 9.31 -15.18
CA SER A 301 0.26 9.19 -16.13
C SER A 301 0.55 10.03 -17.38
N VAL A 302 0.47 9.43 -18.57
CA VAL A 302 0.24 10.18 -19.81
C VAL A 302 -1.07 10.98 -19.64
N PRO A 303 -1.14 12.27 -19.99
CA PRO A 303 -2.38 13.05 -19.87
C PRO A 303 -3.57 12.31 -20.49
N GLU A 304 -4.71 12.29 -19.81
CA GLU A 304 -5.89 11.51 -20.23
C GLU A 304 -6.32 11.87 -21.65
N THR A 305 -6.21 13.14 -22.04
CA THR A 305 -6.54 13.60 -23.40
C THR A 305 -5.65 12.99 -24.49
N THR A 306 -4.37 12.69 -24.21
CA THR A 306 -3.50 11.97 -25.15
C THR A 306 -3.97 10.52 -25.34
N LEU A 307 -4.47 9.88 -24.29
CA LEU A 307 -5.01 8.52 -24.34
C LEU A 307 -6.37 8.49 -25.06
N VAL A 308 -7.22 9.49 -24.83
CA VAL A 308 -8.48 9.69 -25.54
C VAL A 308 -8.23 9.89 -27.04
N LEU A 309 -7.28 10.74 -27.42
CA LEU A 309 -6.90 10.94 -28.83
C LEU A 309 -6.45 9.63 -29.49
N LYS A 310 -5.63 8.84 -28.80
CA LYS A 310 -5.20 7.51 -29.28
C LYS A 310 -6.39 6.57 -29.51
N ARG A 311 -7.40 6.63 -28.65
CA ARG A 311 -8.64 5.84 -28.78
C ARG A 311 -9.46 6.33 -29.97
N ILE A 312 -9.64 7.65 -30.14
CA ILE A 312 -10.32 8.26 -31.28
C ILE A 312 -9.69 7.81 -32.60
N ILE A 313 -8.35 7.86 -32.72
CA ILE A 313 -7.63 7.39 -33.92
C ILE A 313 -7.93 5.92 -34.21
N GLN A 314 -7.94 5.06 -33.19
CA GLN A 314 -8.25 3.63 -33.36
C GLN A 314 -9.69 3.40 -33.82
N GLN A 315 -10.62 4.15 -33.25
CA GLN A 315 -12.04 4.11 -33.59
C GLN A 315 -12.29 4.62 -35.01
N MET A 316 -11.64 5.71 -35.43
CA MET A 316 -11.70 6.21 -36.81
C MET A 316 -11.16 5.19 -37.82
N ARG A 317 -10.09 4.45 -37.48
CA ARG A 317 -9.60 3.34 -38.30
C ARG A 317 -10.62 2.20 -38.42
N ALA A 318 -11.48 1.99 -37.42
CA ALA A 318 -12.59 1.04 -37.49
C ALA A 318 -13.72 1.55 -38.40
N ILE A 319 -14.14 2.81 -38.23
CA ILE A 319 -15.15 3.47 -39.09
C ILE A 319 -14.74 3.43 -40.56
N LYS A 320 -13.45 3.69 -40.86
CA LYS A 320 -12.88 3.63 -42.21
C LYS A 320 -13.14 2.31 -42.95
N LYS A 321 -13.30 1.19 -42.22
CA LYS A 321 -13.61 -0.12 -42.82
C LYS A 321 -15.09 -0.28 -43.16
N SER A 322 -15.96 0.43 -42.46
CA SER A 322 -17.42 0.34 -42.57
C SER A 322 -18.02 1.33 -43.57
N VAL A 323 -17.29 2.39 -43.90
CA VAL A 323 -17.75 3.51 -44.73
C VAL A 323 -17.13 3.47 -46.15
N LYS A 324 -17.85 3.97 -47.17
CA LYS A 324 -17.46 3.94 -48.60
C LYS A 324 -17.56 5.33 -49.24
N GLY A 325 -16.84 5.54 -50.34
CA GLY A 325 -16.89 6.80 -51.10
C GLY A 325 -16.19 7.95 -50.37
N ASP A 326 -16.70 9.17 -50.55
CA ASP A 326 -16.09 10.41 -50.06
C ASP A 326 -15.89 10.42 -48.53
N ASP A 327 -16.80 9.80 -47.78
CA ASP A 327 -16.69 9.69 -46.32
C ASP A 327 -15.50 8.82 -45.87
N ARG A 328 -15.08 7.84 -46.69
CA ARG A 328 -13.90 7.01 -46.39
C ARG A 328 -12.61 7.80 -46.55
N ASP A 329 -12.58 8.68 -47.54
CA ASP A 329 -11.43 9.55 -47.78
C ASP A 329 -11.34 10.64 -46.70
N LEU A 330 -12.48 11.16 -46.24
CA LEU A 330 -12.57 12.10 -45.12
C LEU A 330 -12.10 11.48 -43.80
N VAL A 331 -12.57 10.28 -43.45
CA VAL A 331 -12.09 9.56 -42.25
C VAL A 331 -10.59 9.25 -42.36
N LYS A 332 -10.08 8.98 -43.57
CA LYS A 332 -8.66 8.73 -43.78
C LYS A 332 -7.82 9.99 -43.54
N SER A 333 -8.16 11.12 -44.15
CA SER A 333 -7.39 12.37 -44.00
C SER A 333 -7.39 12.84 -42.55
N SER A 334 -8.55 12.85 -41.89
CA SER A 334 -8.64 13.27 -40.49
C SER A 334 -7.93 12.30 -39.53
N SER A 335 -7.90 11.00 -39.82
CA SER A 335 -7.09 10.04 -39.03
C SER A 335 -5.59 10.28 -39.19
N GLU A 336 -5.12 10.64 -40.39
CA GLU A 336 -3.69 10.92 -40.64
C GLU A 336 -3.26 12.23 -39.95
N GLU A 337 -4.12 13.25 -39.95
CA GLU A 337 -3.90 14.51 -39.22
C GLU A 337 -3.87 14.30 -37.69
N LEU A 338 -4.83 13.54 -37.14
CA LEU A 338 -4.85 13.21 -35.71
C LEU A 338 -3.65 12.36 -35.28
N GLU A 339 -3.13 11.48 -36.14
CA GLU A 339 -1.90 10.72 -35.87
C GLU A 339 -0.68 11.63 -35.73
N SER A 340 -0.56 12.66 -36.58
CA SER A 340 0.48 13.69 -36.46
C SER A 340 0.36 14.48 -35.16
N LEU A 341 -0.87 14.86 -34.77
CA LEU A 341 -1.12 15.56 -33.51
C LEU A 341 -0.82 14.69 -32.28
N TYR A 342 -1.10 13.39 -32.37
CA TYR A 342 -0.75 12.44 -31.32
C TYR A 342 0.76 12.34 -31.12
N GLU A 343 1.55 12.25 -32.19
CA GLU A 343 3.02 12.23 -32.09
C GLU A 343 3.56 13.51 -31.45
N ARG A 344 3.02 14.68 -31.82
CA ARG A 344 3.38 15.98 -31.22
C ARG A 344 3.08 16.03 -29.72
N LEU A 345 1.89 15.58 -29.30
CA LEU A 345 1.52 15.50 -27.89
C LEU A 345 2.39 14.50 -27.10
N GLN A 346 2.80 13.39 -27.71
CA GLN A 346 3.73 12.45 -27.08
C GLN A 346 5.12 13.07 -26.83
N ILE A 347 5.57 13.94 -27.72
CA ILE A 347 6.84 14.67 -27.56
C ILE A 347 6.73 15.72 -26.46
N LEU A 348 5.59 16.42 -26.36
CA LEU A 348 5.33 17.39 -25.29
C LEU A 348 5.32 16.75 -23.91
N GLY A 349 4.77 15.53 -23.78
CA GLY A 349 4.74 14.81 -22.50
C GLY A 349 3.70 15.37 -21.55
N GLU A 350 4.06 16.38 -20.73
CA GLU A 350 3.17 17.01 -19.73
C GLU A 350 2.62 18.33 -20.28
N TYR A 351 1.30 18.50 -20.23
CA TYR A 351 0.60 19.71 -20.65
C TYR A 351 -0.75 19.80 -19.91
N ASP A 352 -1.36 20.98 -19.90
CA ASP A 352 -2.69 21.17 -19.29
C ASP A 352 -3.76 20.43 -20.10
N ALA A 353 -4.17 19.27 -19.60
CA ALA A 353 -5.15 18.42 -20.25
C ALA A 353 -6.53 19.11 -20.39
N THR A 354 -6.85 20.08 -19.53
CA THR A 354 -8.14 20.80 -19.60
C THR A 354 -8.27 21.62 -20.87
N ALA A 355 -7.16 22.09 -21.44
CA ALA A 355 -7.14 22.87 -22.66
C ALA A 355 -7.62 22.11 -23.91
N LEU A 356 -7.56 20.76 -23.88
CA LEU A 356 -8.00 19.89 -24.98
C LEU A 356 -9.26 19.08 -24.65
N SER A 357 -9.76 19.14 -23.41
CA SER A 357 -10.79 18.22 -22.91
C SER A 357 -12.10 18.34 -23.68
N ASP A 358 -12.55 19.56 -23.96
CA ASP A 358 -13.84 19.81 -24.60
C ASP A 358 -13.85 19.30 -26.05
N GLN A 359 -12.81 19.62 -26.83
CA GLN A 359 -12.66 19.22 -28.23
C GLN A 359 -12.45 17.71 -28.36
N MET A 360 -11.71 17.11 -27.42
CA MET A 360 -11.52 15.65 -27.37
C MET A 360 -12.80 14.93 -26.96
N GLY A 361 -13.61 15.53 -26.08
CA GLY A 361 -14.95 15.05 -25.74
C GLY A 361 -15.87 15.05 -26.96
N GLU A 362 -15.93 16.18 -27.68
CA GLU A 362 -16.77 16.31 -28.87
C GLU A 362 -16.34 15.37 -30.01
N LEU A 363 -15.03 15.26 -30.27
CA LEU A 363 -14.50 14.29 -31.23
C LEU A 363 -14.85 12.85 -30.85
N ARG A 364 -14.77 12.52 -29.56
CA ARG A 364 -15.11 11.20 -29.06
C ARG A 364 -16.60 10.91 -29.24
N ASP A 365 -17.48 11.83 -28.87
CA ASP A 365 -18.93 11.66 -28.98
C ASP A 365 -19.36 11.45 -30.44
N ILE A 366 -18.78 12.19 -31.37
CA ILE A 366 -19.02 12.03 -32.81
C ILE A 366 -18.58 10.65 -33.29
N VAL A 367 -17.39 10.21 -32.89
CA VAL A 367 -16.82 8.93 -33.31
C VAL A 367 -17.55 7.74 -32.67
N ASP A 368 -17.94 7.84 -31.40
CA ASP A 368 -18.74 6.85 -30.69
C ASP A 368 -20.13 6.71 -31.35
N THR A 369 -20.81 7.83 -31.66
CA THR A 369 -22.08 7.85 -32.41
C THR A 369 -21.93 7.19 -33.78
N CYS A 370 -20.85 7.48 -34.52
CA CYS A 370 -20.60 6.86 -35.82
C CYS A 370 -20.37 5.35 -35.73
N ILE A 371 -19.73 4.88 -34.66
CA ILE A 371 -19.51 3.45 -34.40
C ILE A 371 -20.83 2.76 -34.07
N GLU A 372 -21.64 3.33 -33.18
CA GLU A 372 -22.95 2.78 -32.82
C GLU A 372 -23.86 2.65 -34.04
N SER A 373 -23.88 3.66 -34.91
CA SER A 373 -24.65 3.65 -36.16
C SER A 373 -24.07 2.67 -37.19
N ALA A 374 -22.76 2.45 -37.21
CA ALA A 374 -22.14 1.43 -38.06
C ALA A 374 -22.42 0.00 -37.58
N ILE A 375 -22.55 -0.21 -36.26
CA ILE A 375 -22.86 -1.51 -35.65
C ILE A 375 -24.35 -1.84 -35.82
N SER A 376 -25.25 -0.87 -35.62
CA SER A 376 -26.70 -1.07 -35.72
C SER A 376 -27.20 -1.42 -37.13
N LYS A 377 -26.49 -0.98 -38.19
CA LYS A 377 -26.80 -1.35 -39.60
C LYS A 377 -26.48 -2.82 -39.94
N GLN A 378 -25.86 -3.59 -39.05
CA GLN A 378 -25.66 -5.03 -39.21
C GLN A 378 -26.62 -5.79 -38.28
N THR A 379 -27.79 -6.24 -38.77
CA THR A 379 -28.66 -7.15 -37.99
C THR A 379 -29.18 -8.32 -38.82
N ILE A 380 -28.96 -9.55 -38.32
CA ILE A 380 -29.96 -10.64 -38.20
C ILE A 380 -29.58 -11.54 -36.99
N SER A 381 -30.52 -11.70 -36.06
CA SER A 381 -30.73 -12.70 -34.97
C SER A 381 -29.63 -13.25 -34.05
N ASP A 382 -28.33 -13.06 -34.30
CA ASP A 382 -27.24 -13.46 -33.36
C ASP A 382 -26.76 -12.29 -32.49
N SER A 383 -27.55 -11.21 -32.43
CA SER A 383 -27.15 -9.85 -32.04
C SER A 383 -26.46 -9.71 -30.68
N GLU A 384 -26.93 -10.36 -29.61
CA GLU A 384 -26.35 -10.15 -28.27
C GLU A 384 -25.04 -10.90 -28.08
N ASP A 385 -24.96 -12.17 -28.48
CA ASP A 385 -23.72 -12.94 -28.43
C ASP A 385 -22.67 -12.37 -29.38
N LEU A 386 -23.09 -11.88 -30.56
CA LEU A 386 -22.19 -11.29 -31.54
C LEU A 386 -21.74 -9.89 -31.10
N LYS A 387 -22.59 -9.09 -30.46
CA LYS A 387 -22.20 -7.84 -29.78
C LYS A 387 -21.23 -8.11 -28.64
N LEU A 388 -21.53 -9.09 -27.78
CA LEU A 388 -20.66 -9.50 -26.68
C LEU A 388 -19.30 -9.99 -27.21
N LEU A 389 -19.28 -10.76 -28.29
CA LEU A 389 -18.07 -11.20 -28.98
C LEU A 389 -17.30 -10.05 -29.64
N ILE A 390 -18.00 -9.08 -30.25
CA ILE A 390 -17.37 -7.89 -30.84
C ILE A 390 -16.77 -7.01 -29.73
N SER A 391 -17.50 -6.76 -28.65
CA SER A 391 -17.04 -5.99 -27.49
C SER A 391 -15.88 -6.70 -26.79
N ALA A 392 -15.97 -8.01 -26.59
CA ALA A 392 -14.88 -8.83 -26.07
C ALA A 392 -13.66 -8.82 -27.00
N GLY A 393 -13.89 -8.83 -28.31
CA GLY A 393 -12.86 -8.71 -29.33
C GLY A 393 -12.16 -7.36 -29.31
N LEU A 394 -12.92 -6.26 -29.22
CA LEU A 394 -12.38 -4.90 -29.09
C LEU A 394 -11.58 -4.74 -27.80
N GLU A 395 -12.08 -5.26 -26.67
CA GLU A 395 -11.37 -5.26 -25.39
C GLU A 395 -10.07 -6.09 -25.49
N ALA A 396 -10.11 -7.26 -26.14
CA ALA A 396 -8.93 -8.08 -26.39
C ALA A 396 -7.91 -7.39 -27.33
N PHE A 397 -8.37 -6.63 -28.32
CA PHE A 397 -7.53 -5.86 -29.25
C PHE A 397 -6.92 -4.60 -28.61
N ALA A 398 -7.64 -3.94 -27.70
CA ALA A 398 -7.14 -2.81 -26.93
C ALA A 398 -5.95 -3.21 -26.04
N ARG A 399 -5.85 -4.50 -25.68
CA ARG A 399 -4.71 -5.03 -24.92
C ARG A 399 -3.46 -5.15 -25.79
N PHE A 400 -2.40 -4.50 -25.33
CA PHE A 400 -1.06 -4.45 -25.93
C PHE A 400 -0.51 -5.83 -26.39
N ARG A 401 -0.88 -6.88 -25.66
CA ARG A 401 -0.45 -8.25 -25.90
C ARG A 401 -0.97 -8.85 -27.21
N LEU A 402 -2.27 -8.74 -27.50
CA LEU A 402 -2.85 -9.29 -28.73
C LEU A 402 -2.30 -8.55 -29.95
N LYS A 403 -2.18 -7.22 -29.81
CA LYS A 403 -1.57 -6.33 -30.79
C LYS A 403 -0.12 -6.72 -31.13
N ILE A 404 0.76 -6.88 -30.13
CA ILE A 404 2.14 -7.35 -30.37
C ILE A 404 2.17 -8.70 -31.05
N THR A 405 1.32 -9.63 -30.61
CA THR A 405 1.37 -11.00 -31.11
C THR A 405 0.92 -11.06 -32.58
N LEU A 406 -0.06 -10.24 -32.98
CA LEU A 406 -0.48 -10.11 -34.38
C LEU A 406 0.52 -9.32 -35.24
N GLU A 407 1.16 -8.28 -34.70
CA GLU A 407 2.12 -7.43 -35.44
C GLU A 407 3.51 -8.08 -35.58
N LYS A 408 4.03 -8.72 -34.51
CA LYS A 408 5.38 -9.30 -34.47
C LYS A 408 5.41 -10.82 -34.66
N GLY A 409 4.29 -11.50 -34.45
CA GLY A 409 4.20 -12.95 -34.59
C GLY A 409 4.51 -13.48 -36.00
N PRO A 410 4.07 -12.83 -37.09
CA PRO A 410 4.47 -13.21 -38.45
C PRO A 410 5.98 -13.14 -38.69
N ASN A 411 6.69 -12.22 -38.01
CA ASN A 411 8.15 -12.10 -38.09
C ASN A 411 8.88 -13.25 -37.38
N LEU A 412 8.26 -13.93 -36.41
CA LEU A 412 8.83 -15.11 -35.73
C LEU A 412 8.72 -16.39 -36.56
N VAL A 413 7.79 -16.43 -37.52
CA VAL A 413 7.61 -17.55 -38.46
C VAL A 413 8.41 -17.34 -39.76
N SER A 414 8.49 -16.09 -40.23
CA SER A 414 9.20 -15.74 -41.47
C SER A 414 10.68 -15.43 -41.26
N GLY A 415 11.05 -14.81 -40.14
CA GLY A 415 12.41 -14.44 -39.76
C GLY A 415 13.14 -15.53 -38.97
N LEU A 416 14.47 -15.41 -38.89
CA LEU A 416 15.30 -16.22 -38.00
C LEU A 416 15.21 -15.63 -36.59
N ASN A 417 14.95 -16.45 -35.57
CA ASN A 417 15.07 -15.99 -34.19
C ASN A 417 16.55 -15.69 -33.84
N VAL A 418 16.82 -15.17 -32.65
CA VAL A 418 18.19 -14.83 -32.17
C VAL A 418 19.15 -16.04 -32.17
N TYR A 419 18.60 -17.26 -32.28
CA TYR A 419 19.32 -18.53 -32.33
C TYR A 419 19.36 -19.18 -33.72
N GLY A 420 18.84 -18.51 -34.77
CA GLY A 420 18.88 -19.02 -36.15
C GLY A 420 17.80 -20.05 -36.50
N GLU A 421 16.79 -20.25 -35.65
CA GLU A 421 15.70 -21.20 -35.87
C GLU A 421 14.42 -20.49 -36.30
N LYS A 422 13.61 -21.16 -37.13
CA LYS A 422 12.27 -20.71 -37.53
C LYS A 422 11.22 -21.45 -36.71
N LEU A 423 10.21 -20.74 -36.22
CA LEU A 423 9.07 -21.40 -35.59
C LEU A 423 8.29 -22.18 -36.65
N ASP A 424 7.93 -23.43 -36.33
CA ASP A 424 7.07 -24.25 -37.19
C ASP A 424 5.70 -23.56 -37.38
N PRO A 425 5.27 -23.28 -38.64
CA PRO A 425 4.02 -22.58 -38.92
C PRO A 425 2.77 -23.22 -38.33
N GLU A 426 2.72 -24.56 -38.29
CA GLU A 426 1.55 -25.29 -37.73
C GLU A 426 1.49 -25.15 -36.21
N ARG A 427 2.65 -25.27 -35.55
CA ARG A 427 2.77 -25.06 -34.11
C ARG A 427 2.50 -23.61 -33.71
N TYR A 428 2.95 -22.65 -34.51
CA TYR A 428 2.62 -21.24 -34.32
C TYR A 428 1.11 -21.00 -34.44
N LYS A 429 0.46 -21.54 -35.47
CA LYS A 429 -1.00 -21.43 -35.65
C LYS A 429 -1.75 -21.99 -34.44
N MET A 430 -1.38 -23.18 -33.96
CA MET A 430 -1.99 -23.80 -32.78
C MET A 430 -1.82 -22.94 -31.51
N ILE A 431 -0.62 -22.38 -31.31
CA ILE A 431 -0.36 -21.47 -30.18
C ILE A 431 -1.22 -20.21 -30.31
N MET A 432 -1.29 -19.63 -31.51
CA MET A 432 -2.08 -18.43 -31.79
C MET A 432 -3.57 -18.64 -31.58
N ASP A 433 -4.13 -19.73 -32.08
CA ASP A 433 -5.54 -20.05 -31.93
C ASP A 433 -5.89 -20.18 -30.43
N SER A 434 -5.08 -20.91 -29.66
CA SER A 434 -5.29 -21.03 -28.20
C SER A 434 -5.14 -19.70 -27.44
N TYR A 435 -4.27 -18.82 -27.95
CA TYR A 435 -4.00 -17.52 -27.35
C TYR A 435 -5.13 -16.53 -27.63
N LEU A 436 -5.62 -16.51 -28.86
CA LEU A 436 -6.76 -15.70 -29.28
C LEU A 436 -8.01 -16.08 -28.50
N ASP A 437 -8.31 -17.38 -28.40
CA ASP A 437 -9.43 -17.88 -27.60
C ASP A 437 -9.31 -17.43 -26.14
N SER A 438 -8.11 -17.56 -25.56
CA SER A 438 -7.86 -17.16 -24.16
C SER A 438 -7.96 -15.66 -23.91
N GLU A 439 -7.70 -14.82 -24.91
CA GLU A 439 -7.85 -13.36 -24.80
C GLU A 439 -9.30 -12.92 -25.04
N LEU A 440 -9.99 -13.57 -25.98
CA LEU A 440 -11.43 -13.39 -26.21
C LEU A 440 -12.23 -13.76 -24.97
N GLU A 441 -11.99 -14.94 -24.37
CA GLU A 441 -12.63 -15.36 -23.12
C GLU A 441 -12.39 -14.33 -22.00
N ARG A 442 -11.19 -13.77 -21.89
CA ARG A 442 -10.89 -12.71 -20.92
C ARG A 442 -11.53 -11.36 -21.26
N GLY A 443 -11.76 -11.07 -22.53
CA GLY A 443 -12.53 -9.90 -22.96
C GLY A 443 -13.99 -10.06 -22.56
N THR A 444 -14.58 -11.21 -22.83
CA THR A 444 -15.97 -11.55 -22.49
C THR A 444 -16.21 -11.47 -20.98
N LEU A 445 -15.30 -12.04 -20.18
CA LEU A 445 -15.41 -11.96 -18.72
C LEU A 445 -15.34 -10.52 -18.19
N LEU A 446 -14.47 -9.67 -18.76
CA LEU A 446 -14.42 -8.25 -18.34
C LEU A 446 -15.69 -7.48 -18.70
N VAL A 447 -16.21 -7.68 -19.92
CA VAL A 447 -17.44 -7.01 -20.36
C VAL A 447 -18.60 -7.41 -19.45
N LEU A 448 -18.73 -8.70 -19.15
CA LEU A 448 -19.77 -9.18 -18.24
C LEU A 448 -19.62 -8.63 -16.82
N ILE A 449 -18.40 -8.53 -16.28
CA ILE A 449 -18.19 -7.93 -14.96
C ILE A 449 -18.53 -6.43 -14.98
N ARG A 450 -18.24 -5.71 -16.07
CA ARG A 450 -18.62 -4.29 -16.20
C ARG A 450 -20.13 -4.09 -16.29
N GLU A 451 -20.84 -4.96 -17.01
CA GLU A 451 -22.28 -4.86 -17.21
C GLU A 451 -23.08 -5.32 -15.99
N LEU A 452 -22.60 -6.35 -15.29
CA LEU A 452 -23.32 -6.99 -14.18
C LEU A 452 -22.81 -6.59 -12.80
N GLY A 453 -21.66 -5.91 -12.73
CA GLY A 453 -20.95 -5.63 -11.49
C GLY A 453 -20.15 -6.81 -10.95
N ALA A 454 -19.67 -6.66 -9.71
CA ALA A 454 -18.85 -7.65 -9.02
C ALA A 454 -19.42 -9.07 -9.11
N SER A 455 -18.67 -10.01 -9.70
CA SER A 455 -19.18 -11.35 -10.04
C SER A 455 -18.24 -12.46 -9.56
N SER A 456 -18.83 -13.60 -9.20
CA SER A 456 -18.08 -14.81 -8.82
C SER A 456 -17.67 -15.65 -10.05
N ALA A 457 -16.68 -16.52 -9.87
CA ALA A 457 -16.29 -17.48 -10.91
C ALA A 457 -17.43 -18.45 -11.27
N GLU A 458 -18.33 -18.77 -10.33
CA GLU A 458 -19.46 -19.65 -10.56
C GLU A 458 -20.52 -18.97 -11.46
N ASP A 459 -20.85 -17.72 -11.18
CA ASP A 459 -21.85 -16.96 -11.93
C ASP A 459 -21.38 -16.68 -13.36
N LEU A 460 -20.11 -16.32 -13.50
CA LEU A 460 -19.49 -16.11 -14.81
C LEU A 460 -19.43 -17.40 -15.63
N ALA A 461 -19.18 -18.55 -15.01
CA ALA A 461 -19.18 -19.84 -15.70
C ALA A 461 -20.58 -20.22 -16.22
N LYS A 462 -21.62 -20.01 -15.41
CA LYS A 462 -23.02 -20.28 -15.81
C LYS A 462 -23.45 -19.40 -16.98
N ARG A 463 -23.03 -18.13 -17.01
CA ARG A 463 -23.43 -17.17 -18.04
C ARG A 463 -22.65 -17.32 -19.34
N THR A 464 -21.35 -17.60 -19.27
CA THR A 464 -20.50 -17.72 -20.46
C THR A 464 -20.48 -19.12 -21.07
N GLY A 465 -20.92 -20.15 -20.32
CA GLY A 465 -20.72 -21.54 -20.70
C GLY A 465 -19.25 -22.02 -20.64
N ILE A 466 -18.33 -21.16 -20.19
CA ILE A 466 -16.92 -21.50 -20.00
C ILE A 466 -16.79 -22.33 -18.71
N PRO A 467 -16.00 -23.42 -18.69
CA PRO A 467 -15.76 -24.20 -17.48
C PRO A 467 -15.25 -23.34 -16.31
N GLN A 468 -15.80 -23.54 -15.12
CA GLN A 468 -15.50 -22.73 -13.92
C GLN A 468 -14.01 -22.69 -13.58
N ASP A 469 -13.28 -23.80 -13.77
CA ASP A 469 -11.84 -23.88 -13.55
C ASP A 469 -11.04 -23.01 -14.54
N ARG A 470 -11.57 -22.84 -15.76
CA ARG A 470 -11.00 -21.99 -16.81
C ARG A 470 -11.32 -20.52 -16.54
N VAL A 471 -12.57 -20.21 -16.18
CA VAL A 471 -12.97 -18.86 -15.72
C VAL A 471 -12.11 -18.42 -14.54
N PHE A 472 -11.94 -19.27 -13.52
CA PHE A 472 -11.13 -18.95 -12.35
C PHE A 472 -9.66 -18.67 -12.71
N ARG A 473 -9.06 -19.46 -13.60
CA ARG A 473 -7.70 -19.21 -14.11
C ARG A 473 -7.59 -17.86 -14.83
N HIS A 474 -8.61 -17.48 -15.60
CA HIS A 474 -8.66 -16.17 -16.25
C HIS A 474 -8.81 -15.03 -15.23
N LEU A 475 -9.68 -15.17 -14.23
CA LEU A 475 -9.86 -14.17 -13.16
C LEU A 475 -8.58 -13.97 -12.35
N LEU A 476 -7.88 -15.04 -11.97
CA LEU A 476 -6.58 -14.95 -11.29
C LEU A 476 -5.52 -14.23 -12.12
N ARG A 477 -5.48 -14.52 -13.42
CA ARG A 477 -4.54 -13.87 -14.33
C ARG A 477 -4.88 -12.39 -14.52
N MET A 478 -6.15 -12.05 -14.68
CA MET A 478 -6.62 -10.66 -14.78
C MET A 478 -6.39 -9.88 -13.48
N LYS A 479 -6.56 -10.51 -12.31
CA LYS A 479 -6.20 -9.93 -11.01
C LYS A 479 -4.69 -9.68 -10.88
N LYS A 480 -3.87 -10.63 -11.32
CA LYS A 480 -2.40 -10.46 -11.34
C LYS A 480 -1.96 -9.32 -12.28
N ASP A 481 -2.68 -9.16 -13.40
CA ASP A 481 -2.47 -8.09 -14.36
C ASP A 481 -3.17 -6.77 -13.93
N GLU A 482 -3.66 -6.68 -12.68
CA GLU A 482 -4.33 -5.52 -12.05
C GLU A 482 -5.61 -5.02 -12.77
N LEU A 483 -6.20 -5.86 -13.62
CA LEU A 483 -7.45 -5.57 -14.33
C LEU A 483 -8.70 -5.83 -13.49
N LEU A 484 -8.54 -6.52 -12.37
CA LEU A 484 -9.63 -6.87 -11.45
C LEU A 484 -9.19 -6.64 -10.00
N ILE A 485 -10.12 -6.14 -9.19
CA ILE A 485 -10.00 -6.02 -7.73
C ILE A 485 -10.89 -7.07 -7.05
N GLY A 486 -10.57 -7.41 -5.80
CA GLY A 486 -11.45 -8.22 -4.96
C GLY A 486 -12.50 -7.32 -4.33
N ALA A 487 -13.79 -7.56 -4.62
CA ALA A 487 -14.91 -6.77 -4.11
C ALA A 487 -15.52 -7.34 -2.82
N GLY A 488 -15.13 -8.56 -2.42
CA GLY A 488 -15.61 -9.22 -1.20
C GLY A 488 -15.73 -10.73 -1.38
N GLU A 489 -16.51 -11.35 -0.51
CA GLU A 489 -16.86 -12.77 -0.57
C GLU A 489 -18.37 -12.96 -0.46
N GLU A 490 -18.93 -13.80 -1.33
CA GLU A 490 -20.34 -14.19 -1.29
C GLU A 490 -20.42 -15.72 -1.29
N HIS A 491 -21.14 -16.30 -0.32
CA HIS A 491 -21.31 -17.76 -0.19
C HIS A 491 -19.99 -18.58 -0.18
N GLY A 492 -18.88 -17.97 0.25
CA GLY A 492 -17.54 -18.59 0.27
C GLY A 492 -16.76 -18.48 -1.06
N TYR A 493 -17.28 -17.75 -2.04
CA TYR A 493 -16.58 -17.43 -3.29
C TYR A 493 -16.13 -15.97 -3.32
N LEU A 494 -14.92 -15.73 -3.83
CA LEU A 494 -14.38 -14.38 -4.00
C LEU A 494 -15.09 -13.65 -5.16
N LEU A 495 -15.57 -12.44 -4.90
CA LEU A 495 -16.14 -11.55 -5.91
C LEU A 495 -15.03 -10.74 -6.59
N TYR A 496 -15.05 -10.70 -7.91
CA TYR A 496 -14.11 -9.93 -8.72
C TYR A 496 -14.85 -8.78 -9.41
N ASP A 497 -14.23 -7.60 -9.39
CA ASP A 497 -14.78 -6.39 -9.99
C ASP A 497 -13.72 -5.63 -10.79
N VAL A 498 -14.14 -4.80 -11.74
CA VAL A 498 -13.23 -3.98 -12.56
C VAL A 498 -12.93 -2.67 -11.83
N PRO A 499 -11.66 -2.25 -11.73
CA PRO A 499 -11.32 -0.96 -11.13
C PRO A 499 -11.92 0.18 -11.97
N ARG A 500 -12.97 0.81 -11.44
CA ARG A 500 -13.58 2.06 -11.93
C ARG A 500 -13.32 3.17 -10.91
N THR A 501 -13.12 4.39 -11.38
CA THR A 501 -13.25 5.58 -10.53
C THR A 501 -14.73 5.90 -10.39
N PRO A 502 -15.36 5.64 -9.23
CA PRO A 502 -16.76 5.96 -9.02
C PRO A 502 -16.99 7.47 -9.20
N SER A 503 -18.14 7.84 -9.74
CA SER A 503 -18.53 9.26 -9.87
C SER A 503 -18.68 9.90 -8.48
N GLU A 504 -18.64 11.23 -8.40
CA GLU A 504 -18.91 11.95 -7.13
C GLU A 504 -20.27 11.53 -6.53
N ALA A 505 -21.28 11.34 -7.38
CA ALA A 505 -22.61 10.85 -6.99
C ALA A 505 -22.58 9.40 -6.45
N GLU A 506 -21.81 8.52 -7.09
CA GLU A 506 -21.62 7.14 -6.64
C GLU A 506 -20.89 7.07 -5.29
N ILE A 507 -19.83 7.86 -5.12
CA ILE A 507 -19.09 7.97 -3.85
C ILE A 507 -20.00 8.51 -2.76
N ALA A 508 -20.78 9.56 -3.05
CA ALA A 508 -21.71 10.15 -2.10
C ALA A 508 -22.78 9.14 -1.69
N LEU A 509 -23.40 8.45 -2.66
CA LEU A 509 -24.44 7.44 -2.39
C LEU A 509 -23.91 6.26 -1.58
N GLN A 510 -22.73 5.74 -1.94
CA GLN A 510 -22.10 4.63 -1.22
C GLN A 510 -21.72 5.04 0.21
N THR A 511 -21.15 6.24 0.38
CA THR A 511 -20.76 6.75 1.69
C THR A 511 -21.99 6.96 2.58
N VAL A 512 -23.06 7.55 2.03
CA VAL A 512 -24.27 7.88 2.78
C VAL A 512 -25.08 6.63 3.13
N SER A 513 -25.16 5.63 2.25
CA SER A 513 -25.87 4.37 2.52
C SER A 513 -25.19 3.57 3.65
N VAL A 514 -23.86 3.42 3.61
CA VAL A 514 -23.10 2.75 4.68
C VAL A 514 -23.22 3.48 6.00
N ILE A 515 -23.16 4.82 5.98
CA ILE A 515 -23.31 5.61 7.20
C ILE A 515 -24.74 5.54 7.74
N ALA A 516 -25.76 5.47 6.88
CA ALA A 516 -27.15 5.33 7.32
C ALA A 516 -27.32 4.11 8.21
N SER A 517 -26.91 2.92 7.74
CA SER A 517 -27.00 1.67 8.50
C SER A 517 -26.29 1.79 9.86
N GLN A 518 -25.02 2.23 9.86
CA GLN A 518 -24.21 2.38 11.07
C GLN A 518 -24.78 3.40 12.05
N LEU A 519 -25.26 4.54 11.56
CA LEU A 519 -25.71 5.66 12.37
C LEU A 519 -27.06 5.37 13.03
N PHE A 520 -28.03 4.82 12.28
CA PHE A 520 -29.34 4.49 12.84
C PHE A 520 -29.26 3.32 13.83
N SER A 521 -28.43 2.30 13.56
CA SER A 521 -28.13 1.23 14.50
C SER A 521 -27.51 1.79 15.80
N ALA A 522 -26.44 2.59 15.69
CA ALA A 522 -25.76 3.15 16.86
C ALA A 522 -26.63 4.10 17.68
N VAL A 523 -27.51 4.88 17.04
CA VAL A 523 -28.44 5.78 17.73
C VAL A 523 -29.56 5.01 18.44
N SER A 524 -30.06 3.93 17.83
CA SER A 524 -31.03 3.04 18.49
C SER A 524 -30.42 2.40 19.74
N GLU A 525 -29.22 1.84 19.63
CA GLU A 525 -28.52 1.23 20.77
C GLU A 525 -28.16 2.27 21.85
N LEU A 526 -27.80 3.50 21.45
CA LEU A 526 -27.51 4.58 22.40
C LEU A 526 -28.73 4.92 23.24
N ARG A 527 -29.92 4.98 22.62
CA ARG A 527 -31.19 5.27 23.33
C ARG A 527 -31.46 4.23 24.41
N ASP A 528 -31.40 2.96 24.04
CA ASP A 528 -31.66 1.85 24.96
C ASP A 528 -30.63 1.82 26.10
N LEU A 529 -29.36 2.10 25.80
CA LEU A 529 -28.26 2.03 26.76
C LEU A 529 -28.22 3.19 27.76
N VAL A 530 -28.68 4.39 27.39
CA VAL A 530 -28.69 5.54 28.30
C VAL A 530 -29.75 5.36 29.39
N ASP A 531 -30.89 4.80 29.04
CA ASP A 531 -31.99 4.60 29.97
C ASP A 531 -31.61 3.62 31.10
N GLU A 532 -30.79 2.62 30.81
CA GLU A 532 -30.35 1.60 31.77
C GLU A 532 -28.82 1.57 31.99
N LEU A 533 -28.13 2.72 31.91
CA LEU A 533 -26.66 2.79 31.96
C LEU A 533 -26.06 2.23 33.26
N GLU A 534 -25.33 1.10 33.17
CA GLU A 534 -24.55 0.53 34.27
C GLU A 534 -23.03 0.80 34.12
N PRO A 535 -22.22 0.67 35.20
CA PRO A 535 -20.78 0.90 35.12
C PRO A 535 -20.03 0.02 34.11
N ARG A 536 -20.54 -1.19 33.82
CA ARG A 536 -19.95 -2.11 32.83
C ARG A 536 -20.16 -1.64 31.40
N ASP A 537 -21.18 -0.82 31.15
CA ASP A 537 -21.61 -0.40 29.83
C ASP A 537 -20.88 0.87 29.34
N ILE A 538 -20.04 1.49 30.19
CA ILE A 538 -19.32 2.71 29.85
C ILE A 538 -18.37 2.54 28.66
N GLY A 539 -17.86 1.32 28.44
CA GLY A 539 -17.08 0.97 27.25
C GLY A 539 -17.94 0.98 26.00
N THR A 540 -19.11 0.36 26.07
CA THR A 540 -20.10 0.32 24.98
C THR A 540 -20.59 1.73 24.64
N LEU A 541 -20.93 2.54 25.65
CA LEU A 541 -21.32 3.94 25.47
C LEU A 541 -20.25 4.76 24.76
N ALA A 542 -18.97 4.59 25.14
CA ALA A 542 -17.86 5.30 24.50
C ALA A 542 -17.73 4.92 23.03
N ASN A 543 -17.86 3.62 22.71
CA ASN A 543 -17.79 3.13 21.35
C ASN A 543 -18.97 3.63 20.50
N LEU A 544 -20.19 3.63 21.03
CA LEU A 544 -21.39 4.13 20.32
C LEU A 544 -21.25 5.61 19.98
N LEU A 545 -20.87 6.45 20.95
CA LEU A 545 -20.66 7.88 20.72
C LEU A 545 -19.50 8.15 19.76
N GLU A 546 -18.45 7.32 19.77
CA GLU A 546 -17.35 7.43 18.81
C GLU A 546 -17.77 7.02 17.40
N THR A 547 -18.59 5.99 17.24
CA THR A 547 -19.20 5.60 15.96
C THR A 547 -20.03 6.75 15.40
N ILE A 548 -20.88 7.38 16.23
CA ILE A 548 -21.68 8.54 15.84
C ILE A 548 -20.79 9.73 15.46
N SER A 549 -19.72 10.00 16.21
CA SER A 549 -18.75 11.05 15.89
C SER A 549 -18.07 10.81 14.54
N LYS A 550 -17.61 9.58 14.29
CA LYS A 550 -16.96 9.20 13.02
C LYS A 550 -17.94 9.27 11.85
N ALA A 551 -19.18 8.86 12.05
CA ALA A 551 -20.25 8.97 11.05
C ALA A 551 -20.47 10.43 10.67
N ARG A 552 -20.62 11.34 11.65
CA ARG A 552 -20.74 12.79 11.41
C ARG A 552 -19.55 13.34 10.62
N ASP A 553 -18.32 13.00 11.00
CA ASP A 553 -17.12 13.52 10.33
C ASP A 553 -16.97 13.00 8.89
N LYS A 554 -17.48 11.80 8.60
CA LYS A 554 -17.58 11.29 7.23
C LYS A 554 -18.66 12.02 6.44
N LEU A 555 -19.85 12.26 7.02
CA LEU A 555 -20.93 13.01 6.37
C LEU A 555 -20.54 14.46 6.06
N ALA A 556 -19.66 15.07 6.87
CA ALA A 556 -19.12 16.40 6.61
C ALA A 556 -18.19 16.48 5.37
N LYS A 557 -17.75 15.33 4.85
CA LYS A 557 -16.95 15.23 3.62
C LYS A 557 -17.77 14.81 2.41
N VAL A 558 -19.07 14.56 2.59
CA VAL A 558 -19.96 14.22 1.48
C VAL A 558 -20.27 15.51 0.72
N GLU A 559 -19.71 15.60 -0.47
CA GLU A 559 -19.94 16.67 -1.42
C GLU A 559 -20.72 16.12 -2.61
N VAL A 560 -21.66 16.93 -3.10
CA VAL A 560 -22.38 16.65 -4.35
C VAL A 560 -22.33 17.93 -5.18
N LYS A 561 -21.72 17.84 -6.37
CA LYS A 561 -21.50 18.97 -7.28
C LYS A 561 -20.76 20.12 -6.57
N GLY A 562 -19.76 19.77 -5.74
CA GLY A 562 -18.91 20.71 -5.00
C GLY A 562 -19.59 21.45 -3.84
N LYS A 563 -20.74 20.96 -3.35
CA LYS A 563 -21.41 21.49 -2.15
C LYS A 563 -21.52 20.44 -1.06
N ILE A 564 -21.07 20.80 0.14
CA ILE A 564 -21.25 19.96 1.35
C ILE A 564 -22.72 19.96 1.74
N ILE A 565 -23.29 18.76 1.89
CA ILE A 565 -24.70 18.59 2.26
C ILE A 565 -24.89 18.85 3.76
N ALA A 566 -25.94 19.61 4.10
CA ALA A 566 -26.41 19.82 5.48
C ALA A 566 -25.33 20.33 6.47
N SER A 567 -24.44 21.23 6.00
CA SER A 567 -23.34 21.78 6.82
C SER A 567 -23.82 22.39 8.14
N ASN A 568 -24.96 23.09 8.15
CA ASN A 568 -25.53 23.70 9.36
C ASN A 568 -25.96 22.65 10.40
N ILE A 569 -26.54 21.53 9.96
CA ILE A 569 -27.00 20.45 10.87
C ILE A 569 -25.77 19.74 11.46
N LEU A 570 -24.74 19.53 10.64
CA LEU A 570 -23.50 18.91 11.07
C LEU A 570 -22.72 19.77 12.07
N THR A 571 -22.75 21.10 11.95
CA THR A 571 -22.08 22.01 12.90
C THR A 571 -22.88 22.15 14.20
N GLU A 572 -24.21 22.21 14.14
CA GLU A 572 -25.08 22.29 15.32
C GLU A 572 -24.89 21.10 16.29
N VAL A 573 -24.71 19.89 15.75
CA VAL A 573 -24.63 18.65 16.54
C VAL A 573 -23.18 18.32 16.97
N GLU A 574 -22.18 18.96 16.35
CA GLU A 574 -20.75 18.69 16.60
C GLU A 574 -20.37 18.87 18.07
N ASP A 575 -20.79 19.99 18.67
CA ASP A 575 -20.48 20.30 20.08
C ASP A 575 -21.18 19.34 21.04
N SER A 576 -22.40 18.90 20.73
CA SER A 576 -23.14 17.91 21.50
C SER A 576 -22.43 16.56 21.50
N ILE A 577 -22.01 16.07 20.33
CA ILE A 577 -21.29 14.79 20.19
C ILE A 577 -19.92 14.86 20.88
N LYS A 578 -19.11 15.90 20.60
CA LYS A 578 -17.78 16.05 21.21
C LYS A 578 -17.86 16.15 22.73
N SER A 579 -18.85 16.88 23.24
CA SER A 579 -19.09 16.98 24.68
C SER A 579 -19.48 15.63 25.27
N ALA A 580 -20.38 14.88 24.64
CA ALA A 580 -20.78 13.55 25.09
C ALA A 580 -19.61 12.55 25.10
N VAL A 581 -18.79 12.52 24.04
CA VAL A 581 -17.60 11.67 23.95
C VAL A 581 -16.59 12.04 25.05
N SER A 582 -16.27 13.32 25.20
CA SER A 582 -15.32 13.81 26.20
C SER A 582 -15.76 13.51 27.63
N MET A 583 -17.05 13.71 27.95
CA MET A 583 -17.61 13.38 29.26
C MET A 583 -17.55 11.87 29.54
N THR A 584 -17.86 11.04 28.55
CA THR A 584 -17.81 9.58 28.68
C THR A 584 -16.38 9.10 28.92
N TYR A 585 -15.39 9.59 28.17
CA TYR A 585 -13.98 9.26 28.38
C TYR A 585 -13.44 9.75 29.73
N ARG A 586 -13.84 10.95 30.18
CA ARG A 586 -13.48 11.46 31.53
C ARG A 586 -14.04 10.57 32.63
N THR A 587 -15.29 10.13 32.48
CA THR A 587 -15.95 9.24 33.45
C THR A 587 -15.30 7.86 33.43
N ARG A 588 -15.01 7.31 32.25
CA ARG A 588 -14.27 6.06 32.05
C ARG A 588 -12.88 6.09 32.70
N ALA A 589 -12.17 7.22 32.65
CA ALA A 589 -10.88 7.37 33.31
C ALA A 589 -10.96 7.46 34.85
N ARG A 590 -12.13 7.82 35.39
CA ARG A 590 -12.38 7.92 36.84
C ARG A 590 -12.87 6.62 37.45
N ILE A 591 -13.49 5.76 36.65
CA ILE A 591 -13.92 4.43 37.06
C ILE A 591 -12.70 3.50 36.94
N PRO A 592 -12.23 2.88 38.04
CA PRO A 592 -11.14 1.93 37.97
C PRO A 592 -11.53 0.81 37.02
N SER A 593 -10.61 0.40 36.15
CA SER A 593 -10.91 -0.61 35.16
C SER A 593 -11.38 -1.87 35.89
N THR A 594 -12.56 -2.38 35.55
CA THR A 594 -13.01 -3.73 35.93
C THR A 594 -12.21 -4.80 35.18
N ARG A 595 -10.93 -4.53 34.88
CA ARG A 595 -10.03 -5.53 34.28
C ARG A 595 -9.89 -6.68 35.28
N PRO A 596 -10.02 -7.94 34.82
CA PRO A 596 -9.74 -9.08 35.67
C PRO A 596 -8.30 -8.95 36.20
N LYS A 597 -8.13 -9.05 37.52
CA LYS A 597 -6.81 -9.10 38.13
C LYS A 597 -6.13 -10.38 37.67
N VAL A 598 -5.07 -10.25 36.87
CA VAL A 598 -4.23 -11.40 36.47
C VAL A 598 -3.40 -11.80 37.68
N THR A 599 -3.46 -13.06 38.08
CA THR A 599 -2.61 -13.59 39.16
C THR A 599 -1.28 -14.10 38.58
N LEU A 600 -0.26 -14.29 39.42
CA LEU A 600 1.05 -14.80 38.96
C LEU A 600 0.93 -16.18 38.27
N ASP A 601 -0.08 -16.96 38.65
CA ASP A 601 -0.34 -18.30 38.09
C ASP A 601 -1.00 -18.25 36.70
N ASP A 602 -1.54 -17.09 36.30
CA ASP A 602 -2.17 -16.88 34.98
C ASP A 602 -1.17 -16.40 33.92
N LEU A 603 0.09 -16.12 34.30
CA LEU A 603 1.14 -15.65 33.39
C LEU A 603 1.72 -16.84 32.60
N VAL A 604 1.82 -16.69 31.28
CA VAL A 604 2.38 -17.69 30.36
C VAL A 604 3.66 -17.13 29.72
N ASP A 605 4.57 -18.03 29.31
CA ASP A 605 5.71 -17.66 28.48
C ASP A 605 5.25 -17.03 27.17
N VAL A 606 5.90 -15.93 26.78
CA VAL A 606 5.55 -15.20 25.55
C VAL A 606 6.59 -15.47 24.48
N ASP A 607 6.14 -15.99 23.34
CA ASP A 607 6.97 -16.11 22.14
C ASP A 607 7.26 -14.70 21.58
N VAL A 608 8.53 -14.40 21.33
CA VAL A 608 8.94 -13.12 20.78
C VAL A 608 8.68 -13.15 19.26
N PRO A 609 7.99 -12.15 18.69
CA PRO A 609 7.72 -12.10 17.26
C PRO A 609 9.03 -12.21 16.47
N ARG A 610 9.10 -13.23 15.60
CA ARG A 610 10.19 -13.35 14.63
C ARG A 610 9.93 -12.36 13.50
N VAL A 611 11.00 -11.80 12.94
CA VAL A 611 10.91 -11.07 11.67
C VAL A 611 10.41 -12.07 10.63
N LEU A 612 9.36 -11.71 9.85
CA LEU A 612 8.90 -12.56 8.75
C LEU A 612 10.08 -12.82 7.80
N GLU A 613 10.20 -14.06 7.29
CA GLU A 613 11.35 -14.50 6.45
C GLU A 613 11.65 -13.51 5.31
N GLU A 614 10.60 -12.89 4.76
CA GLU A 614 10.65 -11.90 3.67
C GLU A 614 11.47 -10.64 4.00
N TYR A 615 11.58 -10.26 5.28
CA TYR A 615 12.28 -9.04 5.72
C TYR A 615 13.62 -9.32 6.43
N GLU A 616 13.98 -10.59 6.58
CA GLU A 616 15.17 -11.04 7.32
C GLU A 616 16.49 -10.57 6.67
N SER A 617 16.50 -10.47 5.33
CA SER A 617 17.62 -9.98 4.53
C SER A 617 17.79 -8.45 4.56
N MET A 618 16.70 -7.70 4.77
CA MET A 618 16.71 -6.23 4.71
C MET A 618 17.06 -5.57 6.05
N MET A 619 16.65 -6.18 7.16
CA MET A 619 16.86 -5.59 8.48
C MET A 619 18.22 -5.97 9.10
N GLY A 620 18.87 -7.01 8.57
CA GLY A 620 19.89 -7.74 9.31
C GLY A 620 19.27 -8.40 10.55
N TYR A 621 19.85 -9.48 11.04
CA TYR A 621 19.36 -10.19 12.22
C TYR A 621 19.46 -9.31 13.50
N ALA A 622 18.45 -8.48 13.74
CA ALA A 622 18.27 -7.71 14.96
C ALA A 622 16.93 -8.11 15.60
N PRO A 623 16.87 -9.25 16.32
CA PRO A 623 15.71 -9.53 17.16
C PRO A 623 15.53 -8.36 18.14
N ILE A 624 14.28 -8.12 18.56
CA ILE A 624 13.97 -7.07 19.53
C ILE A 624 14.84 -7.31 20.78
N LEU A 625 15.85 -6.46 20.97
CA LEU A 625 16.78 -6.56 22.10
C LEU A 625 16.00 -6.48 23.41
N GLY A 626 16.15 -7.48 24.27
CA GLY A 626 15.49 -7.51 25.59
C GLY A 626 14.64 -8.76 25.87
N PHE A 627 14.39 -9.62 24.89
CA PHE A 627 13.53 -10.80 25.07
C PHE A 627 14.19 -12.08 24.58
N GLY A 628 14.44 -12.99 25.51
CA GLY A 628 14.96 -14.33 25.24
C GLY A 628 15.59 -14.94 26.48
N THR A 629 15.59 -16.27 26.54
CA THR A 629 16.18 -17.07 27.61
C THR A 629 17.42 -17.77 27.06
N VAL A 630 18.54 -17.65 27.79
CA VAL A 630 19.79 -18.32 27.40
C VAL A 630 19.86 -19.65 28.11
N ASN A 631 19.83 -20.73 27.35
CA ASN A 631 19.94 -22.08 27.86
C ASN A 631 21.39 -22.56 27.78
N TRP A 632 21.88 -23.16 28.86
CA TRP A 632 23.24 -23.68 28.96
C TRP A 632 23.27 -25.20 28.92
N ASP A 633 24.04 -25.75 27.99
CA ASP A 633 24.29 -27.18 27.88
C ASP A 633 25.67 -27.54 28.47
N SER A 634 25.63 -28.24 29.60
CA SER A 634 26.83 -28.70 30.31
C SER A 634 27.68 -29.70 29.49
N SER A 635 27.08 -30.41 28.54
CA SER A 635 27.76 -31.39 27.69
C SER A 635 28.57 -30.77 26.55
N LYS A 636 28.31 -29.50 26.21
CA LYS A 636 29.04 -28.77 25.15
C LYS A 636 29.99 -27.72 25.71
N CYS A 637 29.89 -27.41 27.00
CA CYS A 637 30.64 -26.32 27.63
C CYS A 637 32.12 -26.65 27.81
N LEU A 638 33.01 -25.76 27.39
CA LEU A 638 34.46 -25.90 27.59
C LEU A 638 34.97 -25.28 28.90
N GLY A 639 34.11 -24.59 29.68
CA GLY A 639 34.53 -23.91 30.92
C GLY A 639 35.59 -22.80 30.69
N CYS A 640 35.62 -22.22 29.49
CA CYS A 640 36.62 -21.26 29.03
C CYS A 640 36.39 -19.79 29.47
N LYS A 641 35.31 -19.51 30.20
CA LYS A 641 34.85 -18.16 30.60
C LYS A 641 34.57 -17.16 29.46
N SER A 642 34.66 -17.57 28.19
CA SER A 642 34.44 -16.66 27.05
C SER A 642 33.06 -16.00 27.04
N CYS A 643 32.00 -16.71 27.46
CA CYS A 643 30.64 -16.18 27.53
C CYS A 643 30.44 -15.11 28.60
N GLU A 644 31.13 -15.25 29.74
CA GLU A 644 31.14 -14.28 30.84
C GLU A 644 31.87 -13.00 30.41
N ILE A 645 33.07 -13.14 29.84
CA ILE A 645 33.88 -12.00 29.33
C ILE A 645 33.16 -11.26 28.19
N ALA A 646 32.41 -11.98 27.37
CA ALA A 646 31.70 -11.44 26.22
C ALA A 646 30.37 -10.75 26.58
N CYS A 647 29.85 -10.95 27.79
CA CYS A 647 28.54 -10.44 28.17
C CYS A 647 28.65 -8.95 28.54
N PRO A 648 28.06 -8.02 27.75
CA PRO A 648 28.16 -6.58 28.04
C PRO A 648 27.49 -6.18 29.36
N GLU A 649 26.45 -6.94 29.77
CA GLU A 649 25.66 -6.67 30.98
C GLU A 649 26.15 -7.48 32.20
N ASN A 650 27.22 -8.26 32.07
CA ASN A 650 27.71 -9.17 33.13
C ASN A 650 26.60 -10.06 33.72
N ALA A 651 25.70 -10.53 32.84
CA ALA A 651 24.54 -11.35 33.17
C ALA A 651 24.85 -12.85 33.19
N ILE A 652 26.07 -13.25 32.85
CA ILE A 652 26.50 -14.64 32.81
C ILE A 652 27.69 -14.78 33.75
N GLU A 653 27.64 -15.76 34.64
CA GLU A 653 28.70 -16.05 35.59
C GLU A 653 29.06 -17.53 35.52
N LEU A 654 30.34 -17.85 35.34
CA LEU A 654 30.82 -19.23 35.45
C LEU A 654 31.17 -19.52 36.91
N LYS A 655 30.27 -20.19 37.62
CA LYS A 655 30.55 -20.65 38.98
C LYS A 655 31.49 -21.86 38.95
N PRO A 656 32.54 -21.89 39.78
CA PRO A 656 33.50 -22.99 39.83
C PRO A 656 32.94 -24.16 40.66
N HIS A 657 31.84 -24.76 40.22
CA HIS A 657 31.24 -25.93 40.87
C HIS A 657 31.10 -27.09 39.87
N LEU A 658 31.39 -28.30 40.34
CA LEU A 658 31.22 -29.55 39.59
C LEU A 658 29.95 -30.24 40.07
N GLN A 659 28.95 -30.33 39.18
CA GLN A 659 27.71 -31.05 39.45
C GLN A 659 27.89 -32.56 39.24
N MET A 660 28.21 -33.29 40.31
CA MET A 660 28.57 -34.70 40.24
C MET A 660 27.41 -35.61 39.80
N SER A 661 26.17 -35.25 40.09
CA SER A 661 24.96 -35.96 39.64
C SER A 661 24.92 -36.09 38.10
N LYS A 662 25.15 -34.97 37.40
CA LYS A 662 25.16 -34.92 35.92
C LYS A 662 26.23 -35.81 35.30
N PHE A 663 27.30 -36.14 36.03
CA PHE A 663 28.36 -37.01 35.52
C PHE A 663 27.87 -38.42 35.30
N PHE A 664 26.81 -38.87 35.98
CA PHE A 664 26.26 -40.22 35.84
C PHE A 664 25.03 -40.28 34.92
N GLU A 665 24.43 -39.13 34.58
CA GLU A 665 23.22 -39.03 33.76
C GLU A 665 23.50 -38.95 32.25
N ILE A 666 24.69 -38.47 31.85
CA ILE A 666 25.07 -38.31 30.43
C ILE A 666 25.14 -39.67 29.71
N THR A 667 24.58 -39.79 28.51
CA THR A 667 24.62 -41.05 27.73
C THR A 667 25.99 -41.30 27.09
N GLU A 668 26.28 -42.53 26.63
CA GLU A 668 27.53 -42.82 25.91
C GLU A 668 27.68 -41.99 24.63
N SER A 669 26.59 -41.75 23.91
CA SER A 669 26.59 -40.89 22.71
C SER A 669 26.96 -39.43 23.02
N GLN A 670 26.49 -38.89 24.15
CA GLN A 670 26.84 -37.54 24.61
C GLN A 670 28.27 -37.45 25.16
N LEU A 671 28.83 -38.56 25.65
CA LEU A 671 30.24 -38.65 26.05
C LEU A 671 31.17 -38.59 24.83
N GLU A 672 30.74 -39.07 23.67
CA GLU A 672 31.52 -39.03 22.43
C GLU A 672 31.54 -37.63 21.79
N SER A 673 30.51 -36.81 22.01
CA SER A 673 30.47 -35.41 21.57
C SER A 673 31.28 -34.45 22.46
N LEU A 674 31.75 -34.92 23.63
CA LEU A 674 32.61 -34.12 24.51
C LEU A 674 34.04 -34.05 23.97
N PRO A 675 34.78 -32.95 24.26
CA PRO A 675 36.22 -32.91 24.05
C PRO A 675 36.92 -34.12 24.69
N SER A 676 37.91 -34.68 23.97
CA SER A 676 38.56 -35.96 24.32
C SER A 676 39.10 -36.02 25.75
N THR A 677 39.59 -34.91 26.29
CA THR A 677 40.09 -34.81 27.67
C THR A 677 38.97 -34.88 28.71
N ARG A 678 37.81 -34.28 28.42
CA ARG A 678 36.65 -34.24 29.31
C ARG A 678 35.88 -35.56 29.27
N SER A 679 35.72 -36.16 28.08
CA SER A 679 35.10 -37.48 27.95
C SER A 679 35.91 -38.56 28.69
N LEU A 680 37.25 -38.52 28.60
CA LEU A 680 38.13 -39.42 29.32
C LEU A 680 38.07 -39.21 30.83
N PHE A 681 38.00 -37.97 31.30
CA PHE A 681 37.78 -37.66 32.71
C PHE A 681 36.45 -38.22 33.22
N TYR A 682 35.34 -37.98 32.51
CA TYR A 682 34.01 -38.46 32.91
C TYR A 682 33.95 -40.00 32.92
N LYS A 683 34.54 -40.66 31.92
CA LYS A 683 34.67 -42.13 31.87
C LYS A 683 35.50 -42.66 33.04
N THR A 684 36.60 -41.99 33.38
CA THR A 684 37.47 -42.37 34.49
C THR A 684 36.76 -42.22 35.83
N VAL A 685 36.06 -41.10 36.05
CA VAL A 685 35.26 -40.86 37.27
C VAL A 685 34.14 -41.90 37.40
N ARG A 686 33.43 -42.22 36.31
CA ARG A 686 32.40 -43.27 36.30
C ARG A 686 32.97 -44.65 36.65
N ASN A 687 34.13 -45.00 36.09
CA ASN A 687 34.75 -46.31 36.31
C ASN A 687 35.35 -46.47 37.71
N LEU A 688 35.79 -45.36 38.33
CA LEU A 688 36.35 -45.35 39.68
C LEU A 688 35.30 -45.18 40.78
N ALA A 689 34.08 -44.73 40.45
CA ALA A 689 33.04 -44.46 41.43
C ALA A 689 32.48 -45.75 42.03
N ALA A 690 32.72 -45.96 43.32
CA ALA A 690 32.09 -47.06 44.09
C ALA A 690 30.60 -46.80 44.39
N ASN A 691 30.21 -45.52 44.52
CA ASN A 691 28.84 -45.06 44.74
C ASN A 691 28.57 -43.79 43.92
N ARG A 692 27.32 -43.57 43.50
CA ARG A 692 26.88 -42.31 42.89
C ARG A 692 26.77 -41.25 43.98
N SER A 693 27.37 -40.09 43.75
CA SER A 693 27.33 -38.94 44.67
C SER A 693 26.57 -37.80 44.02
N ASP A 694 25.60 -37.25 44.73
CA ASP A 694 24.84 -36.06 44.32
C ASP A 694 25.41 -34.76 44.91
N LEU A 695 26.51 -34.85 45.67
CA LEU A 695 27.17 -33.70 46.25
C LEU A 695 28.01 -32.96 45.20
N ASP A 696 27.71 -31.68 45.01
CA ASP A 696 28.49 -30.78 44.16
C ASP A 696 29.86 -30.51 44.78
N ILE A 697 30.91 -30.53 43.95
CA ILE A 697 32.29 -30.27 44.38
C ILE A 697 32.65 -28.83 44.03
N PRO A 698 32.90 -27.95 45.02
CA PRO A 698 33.42 -26.61 44.75
C PRO A 698 34.88 -26.70 44.30
N LEU A 699 35.22 -25.93 43.27
CA LEU A 699 36.56 -25.79 42.72
C LEU A 699 37.15 -24.42 43.10
N ASN A 700 38.48 -24.31 43.04
CA ASN A 700 39.15 -23.02 43.19
C ASN A 700 38.79 -22.10 42.00
N GLU A 701 38.60 -20.79 42.26
CA GLU A 701 38.09 -19.77 41.32
C GLU A 701 38.85 -19.67 39.98
N GLU A 702 40.11 -20.14 39.96
CA GLU A 702 41.00 -20.14 38.80
C GLU A 702 41.15 -21.51 38.12
N SER A 703 40.22 -22.46 38.30
CA SER A 703 40.30 -23.79 37.67
C SER A 703 39.71 -23.78 36.25
N PRO A 704 40.49 -23.62 35.16
CA PRO A 704 39.96 -23.63 33.80
C PRO A 704 39.42 -25.02 33.43
N GLY A 705 38.31 -25.05 32.70
CA GLY A 705 37.77 -26.29 32.12
C GLY A 705 36.60 -26.92 32.87
N PHE A 706 36.30 -26.48 34.09
CA PHE A 706 35.20 -27.01 34.90
C PHE A 706 34.41 -25.90 35.60
N GLY A 707 33.08 -25.93 35.48
CA GLY A 707 32.19 -24.96 36.09
C GLY A 707 30.77 -25.02 35.53
N THR A 708 29.83 -24.43 36.25
CA THR A 708 28.43 -24.28 35.87
C THR A 708 28.18 -22.84 35.43
N VAL A 709 27.62 -22.66 34.24
CA VAL A 709 27.24 -21.33 33.77
C VAL A 709 25.86 -21.00 34.34
N GLU A 710 25.78 -19.94 35.13
CA GLU A 710 24.51 -19.38 35.57
C GLU A 710 24.22 -18.09 34.79
N VAL A 711 22.96 -17.92 34.41
CA VAL A 711 22.48 -16.74 33.68
C VAL A 711 21.51 -15.97 34.58
N ASP A 712 21.86 -14.73 34.89
CA ASP A 712 20.96 -13.80 35.56
C ASP A 712 19.99 -13.19 34.54
N LEU A 713 18.78 -13.74 34.49
CA LEU A 713 17.70 -13.26 33.61
C LEU A 713 17.33 -11.79 33.86
N TRP A 714 17.62 -11.27 35.05
CA TRP A 714 17.41 -9.88 35.43
C TRP A 714 18.32 -8.90 34.66
N LEU A 715 19.54 -9.33 34.36
CA LEU A 715 20.56 -8.55 33.67
C LEU A 715 20.66 -8.90 32.19
N CYS A 716 20.32 -10.14 31.81
CA CYS A 716 20.45 -10.60 30.43
C CYS A 716 19.51 -9.84 29.49
N VAL A 717 20.06 -9.16 28.49
CA VAL A 717 19.31 -8.43 27.43
C VAL A 717 19.15 -9.26 26.15
N ALA A 718 19.44 -10.56 26.19
CA ALA A 718 19.33 -11.47 25.05
C ALA A 718 20.10 -11.00 23.79
N CYS A 719 21.22 -10.30 23.93
CA CYS A 719 22.01 -9.74 22.81
C CYS A 719 22.74 -10.78 21.94
N ARG A 720 22.65 -12.07 22.28
CA ARG A 720 23.30 -13.21 21.61
C ARG A 720 24.84 -13.16 21.55
N THR A 721 25.49 -12.18 22.19
CA THR A 721 26.96 -12.05 22.16
C THR A 721 27.66 -13.22 22.83
N CYS A 722 27.09 -13.73 23.94
CA CYS A 722 27.59 -14.90 24.65
C CYS A 722 27.50 -16.19 23.82
N VAL A 723 26.41 -16.38 23.06
CA VAL A 723 26.19 -17.50 22.14
C VAL A 723 27.21 -17.45 21.00
N ARG A 724 27.35 -16.30 20.32
CA ARG A 724 28.28 -16.12 19.19
C ARG A 724 29.75 -16.34 19.57
N ARG A 725 30.13 -16.04 20.81
CA ARG A 725 31.50 -16.18 21.31
C ARG A 725 31.75 -17.50 22.04
N CYS A 726 30.76 -18.39 22.14
CA CYS A 726 30.92 -19.67 22.81
C CYS A 726 31.66 -20.67 21.89
N PRO A 727 32.89 -21.10 22.20
CA PRO A 727 33.70 -21.94 21.31
C PRO A 727 33.38 -23.45 21.44
N GLY A 728 32.16 -23.81 21.87
CA GLY A 728 31.76 -25.22 22.01
C GLY A 728 31.67 -25.95 20.65
N PRO A 729 31.60 -27.29 20.65
CA PRO A 729 31.49 -28.07 19.41
C PRO A 729 30.17 -27.77 18.66
N ASP A 730 30.26 -27.74 17.32
CA ASP A 730 29.24 -27.43 16.31
C ASP A 730 28.54 -26.05 16.43
N GLU A 731 27.77 -25.80 17.49
CA GLU A 731 26.92 -24.61 17.67
C GLU A 731 27.18 -23.83 18.97
N GLY A 732 28.16 -24.25 19.77
CA GLY A 732 28.44 -23.67 21.09
C GLY A 732 27.63 -24.32 22.21
N ALA A 733 27.90 -23.92 23.46
CA ALA A 733 27.28 -24.48 24.67
C ALA A 733 26.14 -23.63 25.25
N LEU A 734 25.80 -22.53 24.57
CA LEU A 734 24.75 -21.61 24.95
C LEU A 734 23.82 -21.49 23.76
N ASP A 735 22.52 -21.69 23.97
CA ASP A 735 21.49 -21.42 22.99
C ASP A 735 20.59 -20.27 23.47
N LEU A 736 20.05 -19.48 22.54
CA LEU A 736 19.13 -18.39 22.85
C LEU A 736 17.75 -18.75 22.33
N GLU A 737 16.85 -19.12 23.24
CA GLU A 737 15.44 -19.27 22.94
C GLU A 737 14.77 -17.89 22.94
N LEU A 738 14.04 -17.58 21.86
CA LEU A 738 13.24 -16.36 21.73
C LEU A 738 11.91 -16.48 22.50
N LYS A 739 11.99 -16.98 23.73
CA LYS A 739 10.88 -17.10 24.68
C LYS A 739 11.16 -16.26 25.90
N TRP A 740 10.18 -15.46 26.30
CA TRP A 740 10.27 -14.63 27.49
C TRP A 740 9.49 -15.26 28.64
N ASN A 741 10.20 -15.70 29.67
CA ASN A 741 9.60 -16.23 30.91
C ASN A 741 9.08 -15.08 31.78
N LEU A 742 7.86 -14.67 31.50
CA LEU A 742 7.16 -13.60 32.21
C LEU A 742 6.93 -13.93 33.71
N PRO A 743 6.51 -15.17 34.09
CA PRO A 743 6.32 -15.53 35.49
C PRO A 743 7.55 -15.32 36.38
N GLU A 744 8.72 -15.77 35.94
CA GLU A 744 9.95 -15.68 36.74
C GLU A 744 10.41 -14.22 36.91
N VAL A 745 10.30 -13.42 35.85
CA VAL A 745 10.65 -11.99 35.87
C VAL A 745 9.72 -11.21 36.81
N VAL A 746 8.40 -11.44 36.73
CA VAL A 746 7.44 -10.75 37.61
C VAL A 746 7.63 -11.18 39.06
N LYS A 747 7.89 -12.47 39.33
CA LYS A 747 8.18 -12.98 40.68
C LYS A 747 9.40 -12.29 41.32
N GLN A 748 10.47 -12.08 40.56
CA GLN A 748 11.65 -11.36 41.05
C GLN A 748 11.37 -9.87 41.32
N ILE A 749 10.44 -9.24 40.60
CA ILE A 749 9.98 -7.86 40.84
C ILE A 749 9.20 -7.78 42.15
N SER A 750 8.21 -8.67 42.33
CA SER A 750 7.36 -8.71 43.52
C SER A 750 8.12 -9.06 44.80
N GLN A 751 9.26 -9.73 44.70
CA GLN A 751 10.13 -10.06 45.85
C GLN A 751 11.15 -8.97 46.21
N LYS A 752 11.42 -8.02 45.29
CA LYS A 752 12.40 -6.92 45.47
C LYS A 752 11.74 -5.56 45.75
N GLN A 753 10.41 -5.44 45.60
CA GLN A 753 9.60 -4.37 46.18
C GLN A 753 9.26 -4.71 47.63
#